data_AF-A0A4P6UHU2-F1
#
_entry.id   AF-A0A4P6UHU2-F1
#
_cell.length_a   1.000
_cell.length_b   1.000
_cell.length_c   1.000
_cell.angle_alpha   90.00
_cell.angle_beta   90.00
_cell.angle_gamma   90.00
#
_symmetry.space_group_name_H-M   'P 1'
#
loop_
_entity.id
_entity.type
_entity.pdbx_description
1 polymer ?
#
loop_
_entity_poly.entity_id
_entity_poly.type
_entity_poly.pdbx_seq_one_letter_code
_entity_poly.pdbx_strand_id
1 'polypeptide(L)'
;MQQEDIFYEDRFLESWAGPIVTNPSTAIVELVANCWDAYATEVNISWPNSKNHKQFSISDNGKGMTKAEFDYIWRAMSYDRIAKGGVTTTPPLGLEGLPRFVFGKNGKGRFASFCLTTNYQINSIKDGQKFIYKVSRTPNKPLITELVEFIEKDVEGHGTTITGEGEIPQINLSVEQARELLGGRFLANPSFKVILNGSPISFADISKSSLSIVEVEVQNYGTVKIYHIDTRKADKTTKQHGIAWWVMNRAVGECRWRGTDVERILDGRTEKAKRFTFIVQADFLNKENAVKEDWSGFVEMNPAWEATRPIVQDKIREIIDNTNAAEREEKRSAVLEQVGQSVNALPLLSKDRVTTFVNEVVDTCPNFGEQEIVQLTGILAKLEKSKSQYGLLEILHKQDPHDLDALHEVLSQWTIGMAKVVLDEIQGRLKVINELRIKIQVAGIDEVKELQPLFSKGLWMFGDKFESIHFTSNKGMTTVIRELFDGKADKASLNRPDFVIRGDGSTGFYSLPSYNEDHQEVGVGHLVIVDLKTTKLSLGSKEKEQIWKYVKELRKKGYIQAETRIDGFVLGDQIESGEGGTRTEDNDKVKIQPLLYSVILNRAEQRLLKLYEKVKEAPFLVAQQEELNKFIEPIAVQQPAFLGRNQWRQNDFFLELDCCLQQLLCGVEQQEQGVLRQQCHVRPHGSTGQPWITQLPAAHAIEAKSRQVQLAFFSLPFHSWHRN
;
A
#
# COMPACT_ATOMS: atom_id res chain seq x y z
N MET A 1 -13.42 59.69 15.39
CA MET A 1 -13.29 58.23 15.61
C MET A 1 -11.81 57.92 15.65
N GLN A 2 -11.25 57.67 16.83
CA GLN A 2 -9.87 57.15 16.92
C GLN A 2 -9.89 55.75 16.31
N GLN A 3 -9.11 55.54 15.27
CA GLN A 3 -8.96 54.23 14.63
C GLN A 3 -8.12 53.39 15.60
N GLU A 4 -8.72 52.41 16.26
CA GLU A 4 -7.99 51.45 17.08
C GLU A 4 -6.93 50.77 16.20
N ASP A 5 -5.68 50.75 16.67
CA ASP A 5 -4.59 50.04 16.00
C ASP A 5 -4.92 48.55 15.99
N ILE A 6 -5.12 47.98 14.79
CA ILE A 6 -5.31 46.55 14.61
C ILE A 6 -3.98 45.86 14.93
N PHE A 7 -3.98 44.95 15.90
CA PHE A 7 -2.82 44.15 16.25
C PHE A 7 -2.67 42.95 15.30
N TYR A 8 -1.46 42.72 14.81
CA TYR A 8 -1.09 41.57 13.97
C TYR A 8 -0.06 40.71 14.68
N GLU A 9 -0.20 39.39 14.57
CA GLU A 9 0.79 38.41 15.02
C GLU A 9 1.97 38.30 14.04
N ASP A 10 3.13 37.88 14.55
CA ASP A 10 4.43 37.87 13.84
C ASP A 10 4.45 37.14 12.47
N ARG A 11 3.52 36.20 12.26
CA ARG A 11 3.42 35.38 11.04
C ARG A 11 2.19 35.68 10.19
N PHE A 12 1.51 36.80 10.46
CA PHE A 12 0.27 37.14 9.79
C PHE A 12 0.45 37.19 8.26
N LEU A 13 1.47 37.90 7.76
CA LEU A 13 1.67 38.07 6.32
C LEU A 13 2.01 36.75 5.64
N GLU A 14 2.83 35.90 6.27
CA GLU A 14 3.19 34.56 5.79
C GLU A 14 1.98 33.65 5.73
N SER A 15 1.13 33.64 6.76
CA SER A 15 -0.09 32.84 6.79
C SER A 15 -1.12 33.30 5.75
N TRP A 16 -1.22 34.62 5.53
CA TRP A 16 -2.23 35.21 4.66
C TRP A 16 -1.81 35.24 3.18
N ALA A 17 -0.58 35.62 2.87
CA ALA A 17 -0.04 35.68 1.51
C ALA A 17 0.54 34.33 1.04
N GLY A 18 0.92 33.45 1.99
CA GLY A 18 1.40 32.11 1.70
C GLY A 18 2.74 32.13 0.93
N PRO A 19 2.90 31.25 -0.09
CA PRO A 19 4.14 31.14 -0.86
C PRO A 19 4.61 32.44 -1.55
N ILE A 20 3.73 33.42 -1.73
CA ILE A 20 4.05 34.69 -2.42
C ILE A 20 5.18 35.46 -1.71
N VAL A 21 5.26 35.37 -0.38
CA VAL A 21 6.25 36.09 0.43
C VAL A 21 7.40 35.21 0.93
N THR A 22 7.34 33.90 0.67
CA THR A 22 8.33 32.91 1.17
C THR A 22 9.03 32.11 0.08
N ASN A 23 8.47 32.03 -1.13
CA ASN A 23 9.01 31.26 -2.24
C ASN A 23 9.43 32.20 -3.40
N PRO A 24 10.72 32.34 -3.69
CA PRO A 24 11.23 33.23 -4.75
C PRO A 24 10.64 32.97 -6.14
N SER A 25 10.38 31.70 -6.49
CA SER A 25 9.78 31.33 -7.78
C SER A 25 8.34 31.85 -7.89
N THR A 26 7.57 31.76 -6.81
CA THR A 26 6.20 32.32 -6.79
C THR A 26 6.27 33.85 -6.83
N ALA A 27 7.14 34.44 -6.02
CA ALA A 27 7.27 35.89 -5.91
C ALA A 27 7.61 36.56 -7.26
N ILE A 28 8.60 36.05 -7.98
CA ILE A 28 9.01 36.69 -9.25
C ILE A 28 7.92 36.60 -10.33
N VAL A 29 7.17 35.48 -10.39
CA VAL A 29 6.03 35.32 -11.30
C VAL A 29 4.91 36.30 -10.96
N GLU A 30 4.59 36.47 -9.68
CA GLU A 30 3.58 37.43 -9.23
C GLU A 30 3.99 38.88 -9.54
N LEU A 31 5.27 39.24 -9.38
CA LEU A 31 5.76 40.57 -9.72
C LEU A 31 5.66 40.86 -11.21
N VAL A 32 6.10 39.93 -12.08
CA VAL A 32 5.96 40.09 -13.54
C VAL A 32 4.48 40.08 -13.96
N ALA A 33 3.63 39.31 -13.28
CA ALA A 33 2.19 39.34 -13.50
C ALA A 33 1.56 40.69 -13.12
N ASN A 34 2.04 41.37 -12.07
CA ASN A 34 1.58 42.72 -11.74
C ASN A 34 1.96 43.74 -12.84
N CYS A 35 3.16 43.63 -13.40
CA CYS A 35 3.57 44.43 -14.56
C CYS A 35 2.68 44.12 -15.78
N TRP A 36 2.31 42.84 -15.97
CA TRP A 36 1.33 42.47 -16.98
C TRP A 36 -0.04 43.15 -16.73
N ASP A 37 -0.53 43.15 -15.51
CA ASP A 37 -1.82 43.76 -15.16
C ASP A 37 -1.82 45.31 -15.30
N ALA A 38 -0.63 45.91 -15.23
CA ALA A 38 -0.40 47.33 -15.48
C ALA A 38 -0.31 47.70 -16.97
N TYR A 39 -0.48 46.74 -17.88
CA TYR A 39 -0.25 46.92 -19.33
C TYR A 39 1.23 47.24 -19.70
N ALA A 40 2.23 46.82 -18.93
CA ALA A 40 3.62 46.96 -19.38
C ALA A 40 3.89 46.18 -20.68
N THR A 41 4.69 46.73 -21.59
CA THR A 41 5.26 46.01 -22.74
C THR A 41 6.70 45.58 -22.49
N GLU A 42 7.37 46.21 -21.53
CA GLU A 42 8.73 45.90 -21.12
C GLU A 42 8.84 45.86 -19.60
N VAL A 43 9.51 44.83 -19.08
CA VAL A 43 9.81 44.65 -17.66
C VAL A 43 11.30 44.42 -17.50
N ASN A 44 11.96 45.30 -16.77
CA ASN A 44 13.39 45.25 -16.48
C ASN A 44 13.61 44.75 -15.05
N ILE A 45 14.32 43.65 -14.88
CA ILE A 45 14.58 43.01 -13.60
C ILE A 45 16.09 42.95 -13.36
N SER A 46 16.52 43.45 -12.20
CA SER A 46 17.84 43.24 -11.64
C SER A 46 17.75 42.21 -10.52
N TRP A 47 18.37 41.04 -10.72
CA TRP A 47 18.42 40.01 -9.70
C TRP A 47 19.35 40.41 -8.55
N PRO A 48 18.98 40.16 -7.28
CA PRO A 48 19.84 40.50 -6.16
C PRO A 48 21.08 39.60 -6.13
N ASN A 49 22.21 40.18 -5.73
CA ASN A 49 23.46 39.46 -5.56
C ASN A 49 24.26 40.07 -4.41
N SER A 50 24.34 39.35 -3.29
CA SER A 50 25.05 39.78 -2.09
C SER A 50 26.55 39.94 -2.31
N LYS A 51 27.19 39.12 -3.16
CA LYS A 51 28.64 39.21 -3.44
C LYS A 51 29.00 40.54 -4.10
N ASN A 52 28.12 41.04 -4.97
CA ASN A 52 28.32 42.28 -5.71
C ASN A 52 27.53 43.47 -5.10
N HIS A 53 26.98 43.30 -3.89
CA HIS A 53 26.13 44.30 -3.22
C HIS A 53 24.97 44.82 -4.10
N LYS A 54 24.46 43.98 -5.01
CA LYS A 54 23.41 44.34 -5.95
C LYS A 54 22.04 44.05 -5.33
N GLN A 55 21.21 45.07 -5.17
CA GLN A 55 19.84 44.93 -4.71
C GLN A 55 18.93 44.35 -5.79
N PHE A 56 17.82 43.75 -5.36
CA PHE A 56 16.72 43.41 -6.27
C PHE A 56 16.09 44.71 -6.81
N SER A 57 15.75 44.75 -8.09
CA SER A 57 14.92 45.81 -8.63
C SER A 57 14.06 45.27 -9.77
N ILE A 58 12.84 45.75 -9.88
CA ILE A 58 11.93 45.50 -11.00
C ILE A 58 11.32 46.82 -11.44
N SER A 59 11.34 47.09 -12.75
CA SER A 59 10.77 48.27 -13.35
C SER A 59 9.92 47.90 -14.55
N ASP A 60 8.78 48.55 -14.70
CA ASP A 60 7.89 48.37 -15.84
C ASP A 60 7.45 49.70 -16.45
N ASN A 61 7.16 49.67 -17.75
CA ASN A 61 6.62 50.80 -18.49
C ASN A 61 5.08 50.76 -18.60
N GLY A 62 4.40 50.16 -17.62
CA GLY A 62 2.94 50.11 -17.59
C GLY A 62 2.31 51.44 -17.16
N LYS A 63 1.04 51.41 -16.80
CA LYS A 63 0.23 52.59 -16.41
C LYS A 63 0.77 53.38 -15.22
N GLY A 64 1.54 52.76 -14.35
CA GLY A 64 1.86 53.31 -13.04
C GLY A 64 0.62 53.47 -12.15
N MET A 65 0.79 54.26 -11.08
CA MET A 65 -0.22 54.56 -10.08
C MET A 65 -0.09 56.02 -9.64
N THR A 66 -1.20 56.65 -9.32
CA THR A 66 -1.20 57.92 -8.57
C THR A 66 -0.93 57.66 -7.08
N LYS A 67 -0.55 58.70 -6.33
CA LYS A 67 -0.33 58.57 -4.87
C LYS A 67 -1.58 58.03 -4.16
N ALA A 68 -2.76 58.54 -4.52
CA ALA A 68 -4.03 58.12 -3.93
C ALA A 68 -4.35 56.65 -4.22
N GLU A 69 -4.08 56.18 -5.44
CA GLU A 69 -4.22 54.77 -5.80
C GLU A 69 -3.27 53.89 -4.98
N PHE A 70 -2.00 54.29 -4.86
CA PHE A 70 -1.03 53.55 -4.04
C PHE A 70 -1.44 53.47 -2.58
N ASP A 71 -1.76 54.62 -1.96
CA ASP A 71 -2.16 54.70 -0.55
C ASP A 71 -3.36 53.77 -0.25
N TYR A 72 -4.33 53.69 -1.18
CA TYR A 72 -5.46 52.80 -1.04
C TYR A 72 -5.10 51.32 -1.31
N ILE A 73 -4.50 51.01 -2.48
CA ILE A 73 -4.26 49.64 -2.94
C ILE A 73 -3.33 48.89 -1.99
N TRP A 74 -2.25 49.53 -1.54
CA TRP A 74 -1.26 48.87 -0.69
C TRP A 74 -1.84 48.56 0.69
N ARG A 75 -2.63 49.48 1.27
CA ARG A 75 -3.22 49.36 2.61
C ARG A 75 -4.53 48.55 2.66
N ALA A 76 -5.21 48.36 1.53
CA ALA A 76 -6.45 47.60 1.46
C ALA A 76 -6.21 46.08 1.55
N MET A 77 -6.33 45.51 2.75
CA MET A 77 -6.28 44.06 2.95
C MET A 77 -7.41 43.37 2.15
N SER A 78 -7.08 42.27 1.46
CA SER A 78 -8.01 41.54 0.57
C SER A 78 -8.57 42.37 -0.61
N TYR A 79 -7.76 43.27 -1.18
CA TYR A 79 -8.09 44.04 -2.39
C TYR A 79 -8.59 43.15 -3.55
N ASP A 80 -9.82 43.40 -4.01
CA ASP A 80 -10.38 42.78 -5.22
C ASP A 80 -10.03 43.62 -6.46
N ARG A 81 -9.03 43.14 -7.21
CA ARG A 81 -8.55 43.80 -8.43
C ARG A 81 -9.61 43.79 -9.54
N ILE A 82 -10.43 42.75 -9.63
CA ILE A 82 -11.42 42.61 -10.71
C ILE A 82 -12.59 43.55 -10.44
N ALA A 83 -13.09 43.59 -9.21
CA ALA A 83 -14.18 44.48 -8.83
C ALA A 83 -13.80 45.97 -9.00
N LYS A 84 -12.53 46.33 -8.79
CA LYS A 84 -12.06 47.72 -8.84
C LYS A 84 -11.57 48.19 -10.21
N GLY A 85 -11.00 47.30 -11.03
CA GLY A 85 -10.38 47.68 -12.30
C GLY A 85 -10.72 46.78 -13.48
N GLY A 86 -11.77 45.95 -13.37
CA GLY A 86 -12.23 45.06 -14.44
C GLY A 86 -11.35 43.83 -14.69
N VAL A 87 -11.82 42.98 -15.61
CA VAL A 87 -11.15 41.74 -16.04
C VAL A 87 -10.07 41.97 -17.10
N THR A 88 -10.04 43.15 -17.72
CA THR A 88 -9.07 43.55 -18.73
C THR A 88 -8.40 44.88 -18.36
N THR A 89 -7.24 45.14 -18.97
CA THR A 89 -6.50 46.39 -18.83
C THR A 89 -6.16 46.92 -20.23
N THR A 90 -6.43 48.20 -20.46
CA THR A 90 -6.14 48.94 -21.70
C THR A 90 -4.69 49.44 -21.75
N PRO A 91 -4.14 49.82 -22.92
CA PRO A 91 -2.86 50.53 -22.98
C PRO A 91 -2.86 51.89 -22.27
N PRO A 92 -1.75 52.30 -21.61
CA PRO A 92 -1.51 53.71 -21.26
C PRO A 92 -1.22 54.56 -22.50
N LEU A 93 -1.29 55.88 -22.34
CA LEU A 93 -0.88 56.85 -23.37
C LEU A 93 0.54 56.57 -23.83
N GLY A 94 0.76 56.53 -25.15
CA GLY A 94 2.07 56.25 -25.75
C GLY A 94 2.35 54.77 -26.04
N LEU A 95 1.50 53.85 -25.56
CA LEU A 95 1.53 52.45 -25.95
C LEU A 95 0.30 52.10 -26.80
N GLU A 96 0.47 51.22 -27.79
CA GLU A 96 -0.61 50.74 -28.65
C GLU A 96 -0.91 49.26 -28.40
N GLY A 97 -2.16 48.86 -28.63
CA GLY A 97 -2.58 47.46 -28.62
C GLY A 97 -3.99 47.25 -28.07
N LEU A 98 -4.44 45.99 -28.13
CA LEU A 98 -5.75 45.61 -27.63
C LEU A 98 -5.75 45.46 -26.10
N PRO A 99 -6.88 45.74 -25.42
CA PRO A 99 -7.02 45.42 -24.00
C PRO A 99 -6.67 43.95 -23.73
N ARG A 100 -5.91 43.68 -22.66
CA ARG A 100 -5.49 42.32 -22.28
C ARG A 100 -6.09 41.89 -20.95
N PHE A 101 -6.35 40.60 -20.79
CA PHE A 101 -6.86 40.03 -19.54
C PHE A 101 -5.83 40.13 -18.42
N VAL A 102 -6.30 40.43 -17.21
CA VAL A 102 -5.44 40.50 -16.02
C VAL A 102 -5.25 39.12 -15.37
N PHE A 103 -4.05 38.88 -14.88
CA PHE A 103 -3.69 37.68 -14.12
C PHE A 103 -4.17 37.75 -12.67
N GLY A 104 -4.01 38.89 -12.01
CA GLY A 104 -4.38 39.11 -10.61
C GLY A 104 -5.88 39.07 -10.34
N LYS A 105 -6.25 38.68 -9.11
CA LYS A 105 -7.63 38.75 -8.59
C LYS A 105 -7.71 39.34 -7.19
N ASN A 106 -6.95 38.77 -6.24
CA ASN A 106 -7.08 39.07 -4.81
C ASN A 106 -6.04 40.07 -4.26
N GLY A 107 -5.28 40.73 -5.15
CA GLY A 107 -4.29 41.76 -4.78
C GLY A 107 -3.09 41.31 -3.93
N LYS A 108 -2.97 40.01 -3.58
CA LYS A 108 -1.89 39.50 -2.71
C LYS A 108 -0.49 39.59 -3.33
N GLY A 109 -0.40 39.55 -4.67
CA GLY A 109 0.87 39.58 -5.39
C GLY A 109 1.73 40.83 -5.14
N ARG A 110 1.14 41.95 -4.68
CA ARG A 110 1.87 43.19 -4.36
C ARG A 110 2.87 43.05 -3.21
N PHE A 111 2.69 42.04 -2.36
CA PHE A 111 3.60 41.75 -1.24
C PHE A 111 4.80 40.89 -1.65
N ALA A 112 4.85 40.38 -2.89
CA ALA A 112 5.90 39.49 -3.38
C ALA A 112 7.31 40.07 -3.25
N SER A 113 7.47 41.40 -3.30
CA SER A 113 8.76 42.07 -3.10
C SER A 113 9.42 41.68 -1.77
N PHE A 114 8.64 41.43 -0.71
CA PHE A 114 9.17 41.03 0.60
C PHE A 114 9.86 39.64 0.60
N CYS A 115 9.67 38.85 -0.46
CA CYS A 115 10.41 37.59 -0.64
C CYS A 115 11.82 37.82 -1.22
N LEU A 116 12.03 38.92 -1.96
CA LEU A 116 13.26 39.21 -2.71
C LEU A 116 14.07 40.35 -2.07
N THR A 117 13.48 41.08 -1.12
CA THR A 117 14.12 42.15 -0.37
C THR A 117 13.44 42.38 0.98
N THR A 118 14.18 42.92 1.95
CA THR A 118 13.69 43.17 3.31
C THR A 118 12.78 44.39 3.38
N ASN A 119 13.20 45.48 2.75
CA ASN A 119 12.47 46.72 2.58
C ASN A 119 12.63 47.17 1.14
N TYR A 120 11.76 48.05 0.63
CA TYR A 120 11.92 48.55 -0.72
C TYR A 120 11.43 49.98 -0.88
N GLN A 121 11.98 50.69 -1.84
CA GLN A 121 11.38 51.89 -2.39
C GLN A 121 10.50 51.53 -3.57
N ILE A 122 9.35 52.19 -3.66
CA ILE A 122 8.48 52.15 -4.84
C ILE A 122 8.34 53.57 -5.39
N ASN A 123 8.72 53.73 -6.65
CA ASN A 123 8.57 54.93 -7.45
C ASN A 123 7.52 54.66 -8.52
N SER A 124 6.52 55.52 -8.66
CA SER A 124 5.54 55.38 -9.73
C SER A 124 5.15 56.73 -10.32
N ILE A 125 4.93 56.73 -11.64
CA ILE A 125 4.52 57.89 -12.42
C ILE A 125 3.20 57.57 -13.12
N LYS A 126 2.21 58.45 -12.97
CA LYS A 126 0.91 58.36 -13.66
C LYS A 126 0.19 59.70 -13.64
N ASP A 127 -0.49 60.03 -14.74
CA ASP A 127 -1.35 61.21 -14.86
C ASP A 127 -0.65 62.53 -14.46
N GLY A 128 0.64 62.67 -14.83
CA GLY A 128 1.46 63.83 -14.49
C GLY A 128 2.03 63.81 -13.06
N GLN A 129 1.66 62.84 -12.23
CA GLN A 129 2.09 62.74 -10.83
C GLN A 129 3.25 61.75 -10.69
N LYS A 130 4.14 62.01 -9.71
CA LYS A 130 5.18 61.09 -9.26
C LYS A 130 5.14 60.95 -7.75
N PHE A 131 5.30 59.73 -7.24
CA PHE A 131 5.60 59.53 -5.83
C PHE A 131 6.77 58.57 -5.64
N ILE A 132 7.44 58.71 -4.50
CA ILE A 132 8.36 57.71 -3.95
C ILE A 132 7.92 57.40 -2.53
N TYR A 133 7.63 56.12 -2.26
CA TYR A 133 7.43 55.61 -0.91
C TYR A 133 8.52 54.63 -0.54
N LYS A 134 8.93 54.68 0.72
CA LYS A 134 9.63 53.57 1.37
C LYS A 134 8.60 52.64 2.00
N VAL A 135 8.74 51.34 1.74
CA VAL A 135 7.86 50.31 2.23
C VAL A 135 8.67 49.29 3.04
N SER A 136 8.22 49.05 4.26
CA SER A 136 8.86 48.15 5.21
C SER A 136 7.81 47.34 5.97
N ARG A 137 8.27 46.39 6.79
CA ARG A 137 7.42 45.61 7.69
C ARG A 137 8.11 45.35 9.02
N THR A 138 7.31 45.15 10.06
CA THR A 138 7.76 44.64 11.36
C THR A 138 6.87 43.44 11.73
N PRO A 139 7.23 42.62 12.73
CA PRO A 139 6.42 41.47 13.13
C PRO A 139 4.94 41.84 13.39
N ASN A 140 4.69 43.01 14.03
CA ASN A 140 3.35 43.43 14.42
C ASN A 140 2.70 44.44 13.46
N LYS A 141 3.45 44.92 12.45
CA LYS A 141 2.93 45.82 11.41
C LYS A 141 3.28 45.26 10.04
N PRO A 142 2.34 44.56 9.37
CA PRO A 142 2.62 43.82 8.14
C PRO A 142 2.97 44.73 6.96
N LEU A 143 2.63 46.02 7.05
CA LEU A 143 2.96 47.02 6.05
C LEU A 143 3.12 48.40 6.69
N ILE A 144 4.28 49.01 6.53
CA ILE A 144 4.59 50.38 6.92
C ILE A 144 4.97 51.13 5.64
N THR A 145 4.30 52.25 5.37
CA THR A 145 4.59 53.11 4.21
C THR A 145 4.99 54.51 4.68
N GLU A 146 6.13 54.98 4.19
CA GLU A 146 6.68 56.31 4.48
C GLU A 146 6.86 57.07 3.15
N LEU A 147 6.24 58.25 3.04
CA LEU A 147 6.35 59.07 1.84
C LEU A 147 7.72 59.76 1.84
N VAL A 148 8.51 59.52 0.78
CA VAL A 148 9.84 60.11 0.60
C VAL A 148 9.77 61.34 -0.31
N GLU A 149 9.04 61.23 -1.41
CA GLU A 149 8.91 62.29 -2.41
C GLU A 149 7.50 62.26 -3.02
N PHE A 150 6.92 63.43 -3.27
CA PHE A 150 5.69 63.55 -4.06
C PHE A 150 5.76 64.80 -4.95
N ILE A 151 5.51 64.60 -6.25
CA ILE A 151 5.33 65.66 -7.24
C ILE A 151 3.92 65.50 -7.78
N GLU A 152 3.08 66.53 -7.56
CA GLU A 152 1.64 66.45 -7.82
C GLU A 152 1.26 66.55 -9.31
N LYS A 153 2.11 67.16 -10.13
CA LYS A 153 1.85 67.39 -11.56
C LYS A 153 3.14 67.66 -12.33
N ASP A 154 3.01 67.75 -13.66
CA ASP A 154 4.08 68.13 -14.58
C ASP A 154 5.25 67.13 -14.66
N VAL A 155 5.01 65.86 -14.32
CA VAL A 155 5.95 64.75 -14.55
C VAL A 155 5.57 63.99 -15.81
N GLU A 156 6.48 63.90 -16.77
CA GLU A 156 6.27 63.12 -17.99
C GLU A 156 6.51 61.62 -17.76
N GLY A 157 5.79 60.80 -18.54
CA GLY A 157 5.93 59.35 -18.57
C GLY A 157 4.91 58.59 -17.73
N HIS A 158 5.13 57.29 -17.61
CA HIS A 158 4.30 56.35 -16.85
C HIS A 158 5.14 55.14 -16.45
N GLY A 159 4.74 54.44 -15.40
CA GLY A 159 5.37 53.18 -14.99
C GLY A 159 5.55 53.05 -13.49
N THR A 160 6.15 51.93 -13.09
CA THR A 160 6.47 51.64 -11.69
C THR A 160 7.85 51.01 -11.59
N THR A 161 8.62 51.43 -10.59
CA THR A 161 9.89 50.82 -10.21
C THR A 161 9.85 50.46 -8.74
N ILE A 162 10.20 49.21 -8.43
CA ILE A 162 10.45 48.73 -7.07
C ILE A 162 11.93 48.43 -6.95
N THR A 163 12.59 48.99 -5.94
CA THR A 163 14.02 48.79 -5.67
C THR A 163 14.21 48.39 -4.22
N GLY A 164 14.87 47.25 -4.00
CA GLY A 164 15.17 46.73 -2.68
C GLY A 164 16.16 47.59 -1.91
N GLU A 165 16.01 47.60 -0.58
CA GLU A 165 16.85 48.33 0.35
C GLU A 165 17.23 47.46 1.56
N GLY A 166 18.38 47.76 2.15
CA GLY A 166 18.87 47.10 3.36
C GLY A 166 19.57 45.78 3.09
N GLU A 167 19.38 44.80 3.98
CA GLU A 167 20.02 43.49 3.86
C GLU A 167 19.48 42.71 2.64
N ILE A 168 20.41 42.19 1.84
CA ILE A 168 20.11 41.38 0.65
C ILE A 168 19.86 39.94 1.11
N PRO A 169 18.64 39.40 0.97
CA PRO A 169 18.33 38.05 1.42
C PRO A 169 19.09 37.00 0.60
N GLN A 170 19.36 35.85 1.22
CA GLN A 170 19.81 34.68 0.47
C GLN A 170 18.64 34.07 -0.30
N ILE A 171 18.74 34.06 -1.62
CA ILE A 171 17.70 33.56 -2.51
C ILE A 171 18.08 32.18 -3.02
N ASN A 172 17.29 31.17 -2.67
CA ASN A 172 17.45 29.80 -3.17
C ASN A 172 16.77 29.61 -4.54
N LEU A 173 17.14 30.45 -5.50
CA LEU A 173 16.72 30.39 -6.90
C LEU A 173 17.79 31.06 -7.76
N SER A 174 18.39 30.31 -8.69
CA SER A 174 19.42 30.85 -9.57
C SER A 174 18.83 31.77 -10.63
N VAL A 175 19.67 32.60 -11.25
CA VAL A 175 19.26 33.48 -12.35
C VAL A 175 18.73 32.65 -13.51
N GLU A 176 19.40 31.55 -13.85
CA GLU A 176 19.04 30.63 -14.93
C GLU A 176 17.68 29.99 -14.66
N GLN A 177 17.44 29.51 -13.44
CA GLN A 177 16.14 28.97 -13.04
C GLN A 177 15.04 30.03 -13.11
N ALA A 178 15.32 31.28 -12.72
CA ALA A 178 14.37 32.37 -12.87
C ALA A 178 14.07 32.70 -14.34
N ARG A 179 15.08 32.65 -15.23
CA ARG A 179 14.89 32.85 -16.69
C ARG A 179 14.01 31.76 -17.29
N GLU A 180 14.28 30.50 -16.98
CA GLU A 180 13.49 29.36 -17.44
C GLU A 180 12.02 29.48 -16.96
N LEU A 181 11.83 29.76 -15.67
CA LEU A 181 10.52 29.91 -15.04
C LEU A 181 9.66 31.01 -15.69
N LEU A 182 10.27 32.16 -15.96
CA LEU A 182 9.62 33.30 -16.62
C LEU A 182 9.40 33.04 -18.10
N GLY A 183 10.36 32.40 -18.77
CA GLY A 183 10.26 31.97 -20.17
C GLY A 183 9.06 31.06 -20.40
N GLY A 184 8.84 30.11 -19.50
CA GLY A 184 7.73 29.16 -19.58
C GLY A 184 6.33 29.77 -19.42
N ARG A 185 6.21 31.01 -18.91
CA ARG A 185 4.92 31.66 -18.58
C ARG A 185 4.61 32.92 -19.36
N PHE A 186 5.61 33.67 -19.79
CA PHE A 186 5.42 35.02 -20.34
C PHE A 186 5.85 35.18 -21.81
N LEU A 187 6.40 34.13 -22.44
CA LEU A 187 6.77 34.18 -23.86
C LEU A 187 5.61 34.05 -24.83
N ALA A 188 4.38 33.77 -24.38
CA ALA A 188 3.24 33.57 -25.28
C ALA A 188 2.79 34.84 -26.04
N ASN A 189 3.15 36.03 -25.55
CA ASN A 189 2.87 37.30 -26.22
C ASN A 189 4.18 38.01 -26.59
N PRO A 190 4.50 38.18 -27.88
CA PRO A 190 5.78 38.71 -28.33
C PRO A 190 5.93 40.23 -28.08
N SER A 191 4.82 40.93 -27.82
CA SER A 191 4.81 42.36 -27.46
C SER A 191 5.09 42.60 -25.97
N PHE A 192 5.21 41.54 -25.15
CA PHE A 192 5.58 41.62 -23.74
C PHE A 192 6.97 41.05 -23.52
N LYS A 193 7.93 41.92 -23.21
CA LYS A 193 9.33 41.57 -23.04
C LYS A 193 9.73 41.63 -21.58
N VAL A 194 10.36 40.56 -21.11
CA VAL A 194 10.96 40.50 -19.77
C VAL A 194 12.47 40.45 -19.94
N ILE A 195 13.18 41.38 -19.31
CA ILE A 195 14.62 41.55 -19.39
C ILE A 195 15.19 41.28 -18.00
N LEU A 196 15.98 40.22 -17.85
CA LEU A 196 16.60 39.87 -16.57
C LEU A 196 18.11 40.10 -16.65
N ASN A 197 18.64 40.93 -15.75
CA ASN A 197 20.04 41.35 -15.70
C ASN A 197 20.56 41.92 -17.04
N GLY A 198 19.72 42.65 -17.76
CA GLY A 198 20.07 43.29 -19.03
C GLY A 198 19.91 42.41 -20.27
N SER A 199 19.59 41.12 -20.11
CA SER A 199 19.35 40.20 -21.24
C SER A 199 17.87 39.82 -21.34
N PRO A 200 17.21 40.03 -22.50
CA PRO A 200 15.84 39.59 -22.74
C PRO A 200 15.70 38.07 -22.54
N ILE A 201 14.59 37.64 -21.95
CA ILE A 201 14.21 36.23 -21.87
C ILE A 201 13.72 35.76 -23.24
N SER A 202 14.11 34.56 -23.64
CA SER A 202 13.82 33.98 -24.94
C SER A 202 13.60 32.47 -24.85
N PHE A 203 13.22 31.84 -25.96
CA PHE A 203 13.09 30.38 -26.04
C PHE A 203 14.40 29.62 -25.74
N ALA A 204 15.56 30.26 -25.90
CA ALA A 204 16.86 29.66 -25.58
C ALA A 204 17.07 29.47 -24.06
N ASP A 205 16.29 30.16 -23.24
CA ASP A 205 16.35 30.05 -21.78
C ASP A 205 15.48 28.91 -21.23
N ILE A 206 14.68 28.25 -22.08
CA ILE A 206 13.85 27.12 -21.68
C ILE A 206 14.63 25.82 -21.95
N SER A 207 14.63 24.89 -20.98
CA SER A 207 15.28 23.60 -21.16
C SER A 207 14.70 22.82 -22.35
N LYS A 208 15.57 22.07 -23.05
CA LYS A 208 15.17 21.23 -24.19
C LYS A 208 14.16 20.15 -23.82
N SER A 209 14.15 19.71 -22.56
CA SER A 209 13.15 18.78 -22.05
C SER A 209 11.78 19.44 -21.90
N SER A 210 11.71 20.76 -21.79
CA SER A 210 10.49 21.55 -21.56
C SER A 210 10.04 22.33 -22.79
N LEU A 211 10.79 22.27 -23.90
CA LEU A 211 10.47 22.93 -25.16
C LEU A 211 10.64 21.96 -26.32
N SER A 212 9.57 21.70 -27.07
CA SER A 212 9.63 21.05 -28.37
C SER A 212 9.11 21.97 -29.48
N ILE A 213 9.68 21.84 -30.67
CA ILE A 213 9.32 22.63 -31.84
C ILE A 213 8.95 21.65 -32.95
N VAL A 214 7.76 21.83 -33.51
CA VAL A 214 7.23 20.99 -34.58
C VAL A 214 6.81 21.88 -35.74
N GLU A 215 7.25 21.53 -36.94
CA GLU A 215 6.84 22.21 -38.16
C GLU A 215 5.79 21.38 -38.88
N VAL A 216 4.73 22.03 -39.38
CA VAL A 216 3.61 21.39 -40.07
C VAL A 216 3.36 22.12 -41.37
N GLU A 217 3.36 21.41 -42.49
CA GLU A 217 2.99 21.99 -43.79
C GLU A 217 1.47 22.04 -43.95
N VAL A 218 0.97 23.21 -44.32
CA VAL A 218 -0.41 23.43 -44.76
C VAL A 218 -0.39 23.50 -46.27
N GLN A 219 -1.00 22.49 -46.90
CA GLN A 219 -1.02 22.36 -48.35
C GLN A 219 -1.53 23.64 -49.03
N ASN A 220 -0.81 24.09 -50.05
CA ASN A 220 -1.09 25.31 -50.85
C ASN A 220 -0.88 26.66 -50.14
N TYR A 221 -0.44 26.70 -48.88
CA TYR A 221 -0.26 27.95 -48.14
C TYR A 221 1.16 28.14 -47.60
N GLY A 222 1.63 27.23 -46.75
CA GLY A 222 2.96 27.35 -46.14
C GLY A 222 3.12 26.53 -44.86
N THR A 223 4.23 26.75 -44.17
CA THR A 223 4.60 25.99 -42.97
C THR A 223 4.21 26.75 -41.71
N VAL A 224 3.58 26.03 -40.78
CA VAL A 224 3.28 26.48 -39.42
C VAL A 224 4.35 25.94 -38.47
N LYS A 225 4.87 26.77 -37.58
CA LYS A 225 5.76 26.34 -36.50
C LYS A 225 4.99 26.31 -35.18
N ILE A 226 5.00 25.18 -34.50
CA ILE A 226 4.34 24.98 -33.20
C ILE A 226 5.43 24.80 -32.15
N TYR A 227 5.54 25.76 -31.25
CA TYR A 227 6.34 25.64 -30.03
C TYR A 227 5.44 25.09 -28.93
N HIS A 228 5.85 23.96 -28.35
CA HIS A 228 5.21 23.36 -27.19
C HIS A 228 6.11 23.58 -25.98
N ILE A 229 5.64 24.41 -25.05
CA ILE A 229 6.27 24.65 -23.75
C ILE A 229 5.54 23.82 -22.71
N ASP A 230 6.31 23.04 -21.98
CA ASP A 230 5.86 22.22 -20.87
C ASP A 230 6.56 22.69 -19.58
N THR A 231 5.81 23.35 -18.70
CA THR A 231 6.36 23.85 -17.42
C THR A 231 6.67 22.77 -16.38
N ARG A 232 6.45 21.48 -16.69
CA ARG A 232 6.65 20.28 -15.84
C ARG A 232 5.78 20.21 -14.58
N LYS A 233 5.39 21.35 -14.03
CA LYS A 233 4.53 21.47 -12.85
C LYS A 233 3.33 22.35 -13.19
N ALA A 234 2.14 21.82 -12.92
CA ALA A 234 0.90 22.54 -13.13
C ALA A 234 0.80 23.78 -12.24
N ASP A 235 0.43 24.89 -12.85
CA ASP A 235 0.05 26.10 -12.14
C ASP A 235 -1.38 26.00 -11.58
N LYS A 236 -1.74 26.97 -10.74
CA LYS A 236 -3.08 27.01 -10.13
C LYS A 236 -4.19 27.30 -11.14
N THR A 237 -3.86 27.99 -12.23
CA THR A 237 -4.82 28.49 -13.23
C THR A 237 -4.26 28.33 -14.63
N THR A 238 -5.12 28.39 -15.64
CA THR A 238 -4.71 28.35 -17.05
C THR A 238 -4.39 29.73 -17.62
N LYS A 239 -4.34 30.81 -16.82
CA LYS A 239 -4.25 32.17 -17.36
C LYS A 239 -2.97 32.45 -18.16
N GLN A 240 -1.90 31.71 -17.87
CA GLN A 240 -0.59 31.80 -18.54
C GLN A 240 -0.38 30.64 -19.55
N HIS A 241 -1.43 29.85 -19.81
CA HIS A 241 -1.38 28.60 -20.56
C HIS A 241 -2.48 28.53 -21.61
N GLY A 242 -2.24 27.76 -22.67
CA GLY A 242 -3.16 27.65 -23.80
C GLY A 242 -2.47 27.84 -25.14
N ILE A 243 -3.26 28.15 -26.16
CA ILE A 243 -2.78 28.28 -27.54
C ILE A 243 -2.69 29.77 -27.87
N ALA A 244 -1.49 30.25 -28.13
CA ALA A 244 -1.20 31.58 -28.66
C ALA A 244 -0.92 31.48 -30.17
N TRP A 245 -1.49 32.40 -30.95
CA TRP A 245 -1.24 32.47 -32.38
C TRP A 245 -0.39 33.69 -32.72
N TRP A 246 0.67 33.47 -33.48
CA TRP A 246 1.62 34.48 -33.91
C TRP A 246 1.59 34.61 -35.43
N VAL A 247 1.48 35.84 -35.91
CA VAL A 247 1.57 36.19 -37.32
C VAL A 247 2.46 37.42 -37.42
N MET A 248 3.54 37.34 -38.21
CA MET A 248 4.55 38.39 -38.33
C MET A 248 5.11 38.85 -36.98
N ASN A 249 5.40 37.88 -36.10
CA ASN A 249 5.88 38.12 -34.73
C ASN A 249 4.94 39.03 -33.88
N ARG A 250 3.64 39.03 -34.18
CA ARG A 250 2.59 39.71 -33.43
C ARG A 250 1.51 38.70 -33.02
N ALA A 251 1.01 38.82 -31.79
CA ALA A 251 -0.07 37.96 -31.31
C ALA A 251 -1.39 38.28 -32.03
N VAL A 252 -2.11 37.23 -32.44
CA VAL A 252 -3.45 37.30 -33.03
C VAL A 252 -4.46 36.74 -32.02
N GLY A 253 -5.30 37.62 -31.48
CA GLY A 253 -6.20 37.31 -30.37
C GLY A 253 -5.48 36.92 -29.08
N GLU A 254 -6.15 36.10 -28.26
CA GLU A 254 -5.69 35.75 -26.91
C GLU A 254 -5.08 34.35 -26.84
N CYS A 255 -4.07 34.20 -25.96
CA CYS A 255 -3.56 32.91 -25.50
C CYS A 255 -4.55 32.29 -24.50
N ARG A 256 -5.29 31.26 -24.91
CA ARG A 256 -6.23 30.52 -24.06
C ARG A 256 -6.62 29.19 -24.70
N TRP A 257 -7.13 28.27 -23.88
CA TRP A 257 -7.86 27.09 -24.37
C TRP A 257 -9.25 27.54 -24.84
N ARG A 258 -9.51 27.57 -26.16
CA ARG A 258 -10.79 28.06 -26.69
C ARG A 258 -11.83 26.94 -26.69
N GLY A 259 -13.06 27.27 -26.30
CA GLY A 259 -14.21 26.37 -26.44
C GLY A 259 -14.78 26.33 -27.87
N THR A 260 -14.39 27.29 -28.71
CA THR A 260 -14.78 27.41 -30.13
C THR A 260 -13.80 26.73 -31.09
N ASP A 261 -12.80 26.03 -30.57
CA ASP A 261 -11.96 25.14 -31.36
C ASP A 261 -12.84 24.06 -32.01
N VAL A 262 -12.42 23.46 -33.15
CA VAL A 262 -13.28 22.50 -33.89
C VAL A 262 -13.77 21.41 -32.95
N GLU A 263 -12.90 21.00 -32.03
CA GLU A 263 -13.26 20.32 -30.80
C GLU A 263 -12.40 20.83 -29.65
N ARG A 264 -12.92 20.75 -28.43
CA ARG A 264 -12.21 21.14 -27.21
C ARG A 264 -10.98 20.26 -27.00
N ILE A 265 -9.78 20.82 -27.17
CA ILE A 265 -8.50 20.08 -27.06
C ILE A 265 -8.22 19.64 -25.61
N LEU A 266 -8.34 20.55 -24.64
CA LEU A 266 -8.17 20.26 -23.22
C LEU A 266 -9.23 20.95 -22.36
N ASP A 267 -9.63 20.29 -21.27
CA ASP A 267 -10.41 20.95 -20.22
C ASP A 267 -9.47 21.74 -19.29
N GLY A 268 -9.73 23.03 -19.11
CA GLY A 268 -8.97 23.94 -18.23
C GLY A 268 -8.85 23.50 -16.77
N ARG A 269 -9.68 22.55 -16.32
CA ARG A 269 -9.58 21.96 -14.98
C ARG A 269 -8.44 20.94 -14.86
N THR A 270 -8.02 20.34 -15.97
CA THR A 270 -6.95 19.35 -16.01
C THR A 270 -5.61 19.96 -15.63
N GLU A 271 -4.72 19.11 -15.13
CA GLU A 271 -3.34 19.49 -14.83
C GLU A 271 -2.61 20.02 -16.07
N LYS A 272 -2.78 19.33 -17.21
CA LYS A 272 -2.14 19.64 -18.49
C LYS A 272 -2.51 21.02 -19.01
N ALA A 273 -3.79 21.40 -18.90
CA ALA A 273 -4.23 22.72 -19.31
C ALA A 273 -3.61 23.86 -18.48
N LYS A 274 -3.11 23.57 -17.28
CA LYS A 274 -2.40 24.50 -16.39
C LYS A 274 -0.87 24.34 -16.47
N ARG A 275 -0.36 23.59 -17.45
CA ARG A 275 1.06 23.24 -17.59
C ARG A 275 1.58 23.53 -18.99
N PHE A 276 0.77 23.26 -20.02
CA PHE A 276 1.15 23.36 -21.42
C PHE A 276 0.80 24.72 -22.03
N THR A 277 1.74 25.25 -22.80
CA THR A 277 1.57 26.45 -23.62
C THR A 277 2.00 26.12 -25.04
N PHE A 278 1.13 26.38 -26.01
CA PHE A 278 1.40 26.22 -27.43
C PHE A 278 1.49 27.59 -28.08
N ILE A 279 2.58 27.86 -28.80
CA ILE A 279 2.74 29.06 -29.61
C ILE A 279 2.78 28.63 -31.06
N VAL A 280 1.81 29.08 -31.85
CA VAL A 280 1.63 28.70 -33.24
C VAL A 280 1.99 29.89 -34.13
N GLN A 281 3.12 29.81 -34.81
CA GLN A 281 3.58 30.81 -35.76
C GLN A 281 3.17 30.43 -37.19
N ALA A 282 2.35 31.26 -37.82
CA ALA A 282 1.78 31.03 -39.14
C ALA A 282 1.78 32.32 -39.98
N ASP A 283 2.97 32.77 -40.38
CA ASP A 283 3.16 34.09 -41.02
C ASP A 283 2.44 34.23 -42.37
N PHE A 284 2.18 33.11 -43.07
CA PHE A 284 1.46 33.13 -44.35
C PHE A 284 0.00 33.60 -44.20
N LEU A 285 -0.62 33.47 -43.02
CA LEU A 285 -2.01 33.88 -42.78
C LEU A 285 -2.21 35.39 -42.98
N ASN A 286 -1.17 36.22 -42.81
CA ASN A 286 -1.27 37.64 -43.13
C ASN A 286 -1.38 37.89 -44.63
N LYS A 287 -0.62 37.14 -45.44
CA LYS A 287 -0.62 37.28 -46.91
C LYS A 287 -1.99 36.91 -47.50
N GLU A 288 -2.67 35.95 -46.86
CA GLU A 288 -3.99 35.46 -47.25
C GLU A 288 -5.15 36.29 -46.67
N ASN A 289 -4.88 37.44 -46.05
CA ASN A 289 -5.88 38.29 -45.38
C ASN A 289 -6.76 37.53 -44.37
N ALA A 290 -6.18 36.53 -43.69
CA ALA A 290 -6.89 35.71 -42.73
C ALA A 290 -6.97 36.34 -41.33
N VAL A 291 -6.20 37.40 -41.07
CA VAL A 291 -6.17 38.13 -39.79
C VAL A 291 -7.13 39.32 -39.87
N LYS A 292 -7.94 39.55 -38.83
CA LYS A 292 -8.79 40.74 -38.73
C LYS A 292 -7.94 42.02 -38.62
N GLU A 293 -8.45 43.14 -39.13
CA GLU A 293 -7.73 44.43 -39.11
C GLU A 293 -7.30 44.87 -37.71
N ASP A 294 -8.10 44.53 -36.69
CA ASP A 294 -7.84 44.85 -35.29
C ASP A 294 -6.93 43.85 -34.56
N TRP A 295 -6.48 42.78 -35.24
CA TRP A 295 -5.69 41.68 -34.68
C TRP A 295 -6.38 40.89 -33.55
N SER A 296 -7.70 41.07 -33.36
CA SER A 296 -8.47 40.38 -32.31
C SER A 296 -8.63 38.88 -32.56
N GLY A 297 -8.40 38.45 -33.80
CA GLY A 297 -8.52 37.05 -34.21
C GLY A 297 -8.41 36.88 -35.72
N PHE A 298 -8.84 35.72 -36.18
CA PHE A 298 -8.88 35.37 -37.59
C PHE A 298 -10.29 35.58 -38.17
N VAL A 299 -10.37 35.76 -39.48
CA VAL A 299 -11.61 35.81 -40.24
C VAL A 299 -12.12 34.38 -40.41
N GLU A 300 -13.29 34.05 -39.83
CA GLU A 300 -13.76 32.65 -39.72
C GLU A 300 -13.94 31.97 -41.08
N MET A 301 -14.49 32.67 -42.08
CA MET A 301 -14.75 32.12 -43.42
C MET A 301 -13.57 32.31 -44.41
N ASN A 302 -12.35 32.48 -43.89
CA ASN A 302 -11.16 32.60 -44.75
C ASN A 302 -10.61 31.20 -45.10
N PRO A 303 -10.41 30.85 -46.39
CA PRO A 303 -9.96 29.51 -46.80
C PRO A 303 -8.62 29.08 -46.17
N ALA A 304 -7.66 30.00 -46.03
CA ALA A 304 -6.37 29.70 -45.43
C ALA A 304 -6.50 29.38 -43.93
N TRP A 305 -7.40 30.10 -43.22
CA TRP A 305 -7.70 29.83 -41.82
C TRP A 305 -8.46 28.51 -41.64
N GLU A 306 -9.49 28.27 -42.45
CA GLU A 306 -10.29 27.04 -42.44
C GLU A 306 -9.42 25.79 -42.70
N ALA A 307 -8.42 25.89 -43.57
CA ALA A 307 -7.46 24.81 -43.81
C ALA A 307 -6.43 24.65 -42.68
N THR A 308 -5.88 25.76 -42.17
CA THR A 308 -4.78 25.74 -41.19
C THR A 308 -5.24 25.28 -39.81
N ARG A 309 -6.38 25.79 -39.34
CA ARG A 309 -6.91 25.55 -38.00
C ARG A 309 -7.03 24.05 -37.64
N PRO A 310 -7.72 23.18 -38.41
CA PRO A 310 -7.86 21.77 -38.05
C PRO A 310 -6.51 21.05 -38.03
N ILE A 311 -5.63 21.30 -39.01
CA ILE A 311 -4.30 20.68 -39.11
C ILE A 311 -3.46 20.98 -37.86
N VAL A 312 -3.45 22.25 -37.43
CA VAL A 312 -2.73 22.65 -36.21
C VAL A 312 -3.34 22.01 -34.97
N GLN A 313 -4.68 21.97 -34.87
CA GLN A 313 -5.37 21.38 -33.71
C GLN A 313 -5.07 19.88 -33.60
N ASP A 314 -5.10 19.15 -34.72
CA ASP A 314 -4.76 17.73 -34.77
C ASP A 314 -3.30 17.49 -34.36
N LYS A 315 -2.37 18.33 -34.85
CA LYS A 315 -0.97 18.21 -34.43
C LYS A 315 -0.77 18.49 -32.94
N ILE A 316 -1.47 19.48 -32.39
CA ILE A 316 -1.41 19.77 -30.94
C ILE A 316 -1.94 18.57 -30.13
N ARG A 317 -3.04 17.93 -30.56
CA ARG A 317 -3.54 16.70 -29.91
C ARG A 317 -2.52 15.58 -29.97
N GLU A 318 -1.91 15.36 -31.14
CA GLU A 318 -0.84 14.36 -31.31
C GLU A 318 0.34 14.63 -30.36
N ILE A 319 0.78 15.88 -30.21
CA ILE A 319 1.85 16.26 -29.28
C ILE A 319 1.44 15.94 -27.83
N ILE A 320 0.20 16.26 -27.44
CA ILE A 320 -0.33 15.96 -26.10
C ILE A 320 -0.35 14.45 -25.87
N ASP A 321 -0.84 13.66 -26.82
CA ASP A 321 -0.95 12.21 -26.70
C ASP A 321 0.42 11.52 -26.65
N ASN A 322 1.37 11.95 -27.48
CA ASN A 322 2.74 11.47 -27.45
C ASN A 322 3.43 11.80 -26.13
N THR A 323 3.21 13.02 -25.60
CA THR A 323 3.73 13.40 -24.28
C THR A 323 3.14 12.51 -23.18
N ASN A 324 1.84 12.21 -23.25
CA ASN A 324 1.17 11.32 -22.29
C ASN A 324 1.68 9.88 -22.36
N ALA A 325 1.96 9.38 -23.57
CA ALA A 325 2.53 8.05 -23.75
C ALA A 325 3.95 7.99 -23.15
N ALA A 326 4.77 9.01 -23.41
CA ALA A 326 6.12 9.10 -22.86
C ALA A 326 6.12 9.19 -21.32
N GLU A 327 5.26 10.02 -20.73
CA GLU A 327 5.14 10.14 -19.27
C GLU A 327 4.68 8.84 -18.61
N ARG A 328 3.72 8.12 -19.22
CA ARG A 328 3.30 6.80 -18.73
C ARG A 328 4.45 5.81 -18.77
N GLU A 329 5.24 5.81 -19.84
CA GLU A 329 6.37 4.90 -19.98
C GLU A 329 7.51 5.20 -19.01
N GLU A 330 7.81 6.49 -18.79
CA GLU A 330 8.79 6.93 -17.79
C GLU A 330 8.35 6.50 -16.38
N LYS A 331 7.07 6.70 -16.05
CA LYS A 331 6.49 6.26 -14.77
C LYS A 331 6.52 4.74 -14.61
N ARG A 332 6.20 3.97 -15.65
CA ARG A 332 6.35 2.49 -15.63
C ARG A 332 7.78 2.09 -15.33
N SER A 333 8.73 2.69 -16.04
CA SER A 333 10.16 2.40 -15.89
C SER A 333 10.66 2.72 -14.48
N ALA A 334 10.29 3.88 -13.93
CA ALA A 334 10.66 4.30 -12.58
C ALA A 334 10.10 3.36 -11.50
N VAL A 335 8.83 2.97 -11.62
CA VAL A 335 8.20 2.00 -10.70
C VAL A 335 8.90 0.64 -10.78
N LEU A 336 9.16 0.13 -11.99
CA LEU A 336 9.83 -1.15 -12.19
C LEU A 336 11.27 -1.14 -11.68
N GLU A 337 11.98 -0.02 -11.81
CA GLU A 337 13.34 0.14 -11.26
C GLU A 337 13.31 0.06 -9.73
N GLN A 338 12.41 0.79 -9.07
CA GLN A 338 12.30 0.80 -7.62
C GLN A 338 11.86 -0.56 -7.04
N VAL A 339 10.94 -1.24 -7.70
CA VAL A 339 10.41 -2.54 -7.24
C VAL A 339 11.26 -3.72 -7.75
N GLY A 340 12.19 -3.47 -8.67
CA GLY A 340 12.96 -4.46 -9.39
C GLY A 340 13.74 -5.42 -8.49
N GLN A 341 14.28 -4.95 -7.36
CA GLN A 341 14.97 -5.83 -6.40
C GLN A 341 14.04 -6.92 -5.84
N SER A 342 12.79 -6.57 -5.52
CA SER A 342 11.82 -7.51 -4.97
C SER A 342 11.24 -8.43 -6.05
N VAL A 343 10.94 -7.87 -7.23
CA VAL A 343 10.40 -8.63 -8.37
C VAL A 343 11.43 -9.59 -8.94
N ASN A 344 12.72 -9.24 -8.93
CA ASN A 344 13.76 -10.11 -9.47
C ASN A 344 13.95 -11.42 -8.69
N ALA A 345 13.54 -11.45 -7.42
CA ALA A 345 13.55 -12.65 -6.59
C ALA A 345 12.37 -13.60 -6.85
N LEU A 346 11.39 -13.21 -7.69
CA LEU A 346 10.21 -14.01 -8.00
C LEU A 346 10.47 -15.00 -9.17
N PRO A 347 9.70 -16.10 -9.28
CA PRO A 347 9.68 -16.95 -10.47
C PRO A 347 9.22 -16.19 -11.73
N LEU A 348 9.63 -16.64 -12.92
CA LEU A 348 9.35 -15.99 -14.21
C LEU A 348 7.86 -15.65 -14.43
N LEU A 349 6.95 -16.58 -14.14
CA LEU A 349 5.50 -16.36 -14.29
C LEU A 349 4.96 -15.28 -13.33
N SER A 350 5.52 -15.17 -12.13
CA SER A 350 5.15 -14.13 -11.15
C SER A 350 5.73 -12.77 -11.53
N LYS A 351 6.92 -12.73 -12.15
CA LYS A 351 7.48 -11.48 -12.70
C LYS A 351 6.58 -10.91 -13.79
N ASP A 352 6.10 -11.77 -14.68
CA ASP A 352 5.20 -11.39 -15.78
C ASP A 352 3.87 -10.84 -15.25
N ARG A 353 3.29 -11.48 -14.24
CA ARG A 353 2.07 -10.98 -13.57
C ARG A 353 2.26 -9.63 -12.89
N VAL A 354 3.36 -9.43 -12.16
CA VAL A 354 3.64 -8.14 -11.51
C VAL A 354 3.87 -7.05 -12.55
N THR A 355 4.58 -7.35 -13.64
CA THR A 355 4.81 -6.40 -14.74
C THR A 355 3.51 -6.01 -15.44
N THR A 356 2.66 -7.01 -15.72
CA THR A 356 1.33 -6.80 -16.31
C THR A 356 0.45 -5.93 -15.41
N PHE A 357 0.45 -6.18 -14.10
CA PHE A 357 -0.27 -5.36 -13.13
C PHE A 357 0.22 -3.90 -13.12
N VAL A 358 1.54 -3.67 -13.11
CA VAL A 358 2.09 -2.30 -13.18
C VAL A 358 1.62 -1.60 -14.46
N ASN A 359 1.63 -2.29 -15.59
CA ASN A 359 1.16 -1.75 -16.86
C ASN A 359 -0.33 -1.38 -16.79
N GLU A 360 -1.18 -2.29 -16.32
CA GLU A 360 -2.63 -2.08 -16.19
C GLU A 360 -2.96 -0.93 -15.24
N VAL A 361 -2.28 -0.81 -14.10
CA VAL A 361 -2.50 0.27 -13.13
C VAL A 361 -2.10 1.62 -13.72
N VAL A 362 -0.95 1.70 -14.40
CA VAL A 362 -0.51 2.95 -15.04
C VAL A 362 -1.47 3.37 -16.17
N ASP A 363 -2.02 2.41 -16.92
CA ASP A 363 -2.95 2.69 -18.02
C ASP A 363 -4.36 3.05 -17.55
N THR A 364 -4.86 2.36 -16.52
CA THR A 364 -6.25 2.52 -16.07
C THR A 364 -6.39 3.60 -15.00
N CYS A 365 -5.34 3.83 -14.20
CA CYS A 365 -5.33 4.73 -13.04
C CYS A 365 -4.22 5.80 -13.14
N PRO A 366 -4.28 6.73 -14.12
CA PRO A 366 -3.21 7.71 -14.34
C PRO A 366 -2.96 8.66 -13.16
N ASN A 367 -3.98 8.88 -12.31
CA ASN A 367 -3.91 9.79 -11.16
C ASN A 367 -3.15 9.24 -9.94
N PHE A 368 -2.79 7.94 -9.91
CA PHE A 368 -2.03 7.38 -8.80
C PHE A 368 -0.60 7.93 -8.80
N GLY A 369 -0.08 8.36 -7.66
CA GLY A 369 1.31 8.76 -7.51
C GLY A 369 2.26 7.58 -7.74
N GLU A 370 3.48 7.86 -8.18
CA GLU A 370 4.52 6.82 -8.37
C GLU A 370 4.73 5.98 -7.09
N GLN A 371 4.81 6.65 -5.93
CA GLN A 371 4.98 6.00 -4.62
C GLN A 371 3.81 5.06 -4.26
N GLU A 372 2.58 5.43 -4.62
CA GLU A 372 1.40 4.60 -4.36
C GLU A 372 1.44 3.32 -5.20
N ILE A 373 1.85 3.43 -6.46
CA ILE A 373 2.02 2.28 -7.35
C ILE A 373 3.16 1.38 -6.85
N VAL A 374 4.27 1.97 -6.39
CA VAL A 374 5.39 1.21 -5.79
C VAL A 374 4.93 0.43 -4.55
N GLN A 375 4.12 1.03 -3.68
CA GLN A 375 3.56 0.34 -2.52
C GLN A 375 2.63 -0.81 -2.91
N LEU A 376 1.69 -0.58 -3.83
CA LEU A 376 0.77 -1.62 -4.34
C LEU A 376 1.53 -2.78 -4.99
N THR A 377 2.50 -2.46 -5.84
CA THR A 377 3.35 -3.46 -6.52
C THR A 377 4.21 -4.23 -5.52
N GLY A 378 4.72 -3.56 -4.48
CA GLY A 378 5.45 -4.18 -3.38
C GLY A 378 4.58 -5.14 -2.57
N ILE A 379 3.31 -4.80 -2.31
CA ILE A 379 2.34 -5.71 -1.67
C ILE A 379 2.10 -6.92 -2.57
N LEU A 380 1.83 -6.70 -3.86
CA LEU A 380 1.61 -7.78 -4.82
C LEU A 380 2.81 -8.73 -4.92
N ALA A 381 4.03 -8.19 -4.99
CA ALA A 381 5.25 -8.99 -5.00
C ALA A 381 5.41 -9.84 -3.73
N LYS A 382 5.04 -9.31 -2.56
CA LYS A 382 5.03 -10.07 -1.30
C LYS A 382 3.96 -11.17 -1.31
N LEU A 383 2.78 -10.89 -1.88
CA LEU A 383 1.71 -11.88 -2.01
C LEU A 383 2.10 -13.00 -2.98
N GLU A 384 2.69 -12.69 -4.13
CA GLU A 384 3.21 -13.67 -5.10
C GLU A 384 4.33 -14.55 -4.51
N LYS A 385 5.09 -14.03 -3.54
CA LYS A 385 6.08 -14.82 -2.78
C LYS A 385 5.43 -15.71 -1.72
N SER A 386 4.23 -15.40 -1.26
CA SER A 386 3.53 -16.13 -0.21
C SER A 386 2.89 -17.41 -0.73
N LYS A 387 2.79 -18.45 0.12
CA LYS A 387 2.17 -19.73 -0.25
C LYS A 387 0.65 -19.61 -0.48
N SER A 388 -0.01 -18.67 0.18
CA SER A 388 -1.45 -18.44 0.12
C SER A 388 -1.85 -17.45 -0.97
N GLN A 389 -0.89 -16.80 -1.64
CA GLN A 389 -1.07 -15.81 -2.70
C GLN A 389 -2.16 -14.78 -2.35
N TYR A 390 -3.30 -14.85 -3.05
CA TYR A 390 -4.41 -13.90 -2.95
C TYR A 390 -5.46 -14.27 -1.90
N GLY A 391 -5.35 -15.44 -1.26
CA GLY A 391 -6.35 -15.90 -0.28
C GLY A 391 -6.51 -14.94 0.90
N LEU A 392 -5.45 -14.22 1.28
CA LEU A 392 -5.54 -13.19 2.32
C LEU A 392 -6.39 -11.98 1.88
N LEU A 393 -6.27 -11.55 0.63
CA LEU A 393 -7.08 -10.43 0.11
C LEU A 393 -8.56 -10.80 0.05
N GLU A 394 -8.86 -12.05 -0.32
CA GLU A 394 -10.24 -12.54 -0.30
C GLU A 394 -10.82 -12.57 1.11
N ILE A 395 -10.03 -12.98 2.11
CA ILE A 395 -10.44 -12.96 3.52
C ILE A 395 -10.74 -11.52 3.95
N LEU A 396 -9.83 -10.57 3.68
CA LEU A 396 -9.99 -9.16 4.01
C LEU A 396 -11.21 -8.54 3.32
N HIS A 397 -11.45 -8.87 2.05
CA HIS A 397 -12.58 -8.35 1.29
C HIS A 397 -13.94 -8.82 1.83
N LYS A 398 -14.00 -10.01 2.44
CA LYS A 398 -15.21 -10.58 3.02
C LYS A 398 -15.48 -10.13 4.46
N GLN A 399 -14.53 -9.46 5.12
CA GLN A 399 -14.74 -8.94 6.48
C GLN A 399 -15.55 -7.65 6.44
N ASP A 400 -16.33 -7.41 7.48
CA ASP A 400 -16.99 -6.12 7.67
C ASP A 400 -16.02 -5.07 8.25
N PRO A 401 -16.37 -3.76 8.21
CA PRO A 401 -15.48 -2.71 8.68
C PRO A 401 -15.07 -2.84 10.16
N HIS A 402 -15.94 -3.38 11.03
CA HIS A 402 -15.62 -3.53 12.45
C HIS A 402 -14.56 -4.60 12.67
N ASP A 403 -14.67 -5.71 11.95
CA ASP A 403 -13.67 -6.79 11.98
C ASP A 403 -12.32 -6.34 11.39
N LEU A 404 -12.32 -5.44 10.39
CA LEU A 404 -11.10 -4.85 9.85
C LEU A 404 -10.40 -3.92 10.85
N ASP A 405 -11.15 -3.11 11.58
CA ASP A 405 -10.62 -2.27 12.65
C ASP A 405 -10.07 -3.12 13.80
N ALA A 406 -10.79 -4.16 14.21
CA ALA A 406 -10.33 -5.11 15.23
C ALA A 406 -9.05 -5.83 14.79
N LEU A 407 -8.96 -6.24 13.52
CA LEU A 407 -7.74 -6.82 12.97
C LEU A 407 -6.57 -5.82 13.00
N HIS A 408 -6.82 -4.56 12.67
CA HIS A 408 -5.80 -3.51 12.76
C HIS A 408 -5.30 -3.33 14.20
N GLU A 409 -6.20 -3.26 15.19
CA GLU A 409 -5.82 -3.17 16.60
C GLU A 409 -4.95 -4.34 17.04
N VAL A 410 -5.33 -5.58 16.68
CA VAL A 410 -4.54 -6.77 17.00
C VAL A 410 -3.17 -6.71 16.35
N LEU A 411 -3.08 -6.38 15.05
CA LEU A 411 -1.81 -6.32 14.31
C LEU A 411 -0.91 -5.15 14.74
N SER A 412 -1.48 -4.10 15.34
CA SER A 412 -0.73 -2.98 15.91
C SER A 412 0.00 -3.36 17.21
N GLN A 413 -0.57 -4.29 17.97
CA GLN A 413 -0.07 -4.72 19.28
C GLN A 413 0.71 -6.03 19.21
N TRP A 414 0.34 -6.93 18.30
CA TRP A 414 0.88 -8.27 18.17
C TRP A 414 1.36 -8.52 16.74
N THR A 415 2.55 -9.11 16.62
CA THR A 415 2.93 -9.71 15.33
C THR A 415 2.12 -10.98 15.09
N ILE A 416 1.80 -11.29 13.82
CA ILE A 416 1.06 -12.52 13.45
C ILE A 416 1.77 -13.78 13.98
N GLY A 417 3.11 -13.77 13.98
CA GLY A 417 3.89 -14.89 14.52
C GLY A 417 3.66 -15.12 16.02
N MET A 418 3.66 -14.06 16.82
CA MET A 418 3.40 -14.15 18.26
C MET A 418 1.95 -14.56 18.55
N ALA A 419 0.99 -13.93 17.87
CA ALA A 419 -0.42 -14.29 18.00
C ALA A 419 -0.65 -15.77 17.67
N LYS A 420 -0.04 -16.28 16.60
CA LYS A 420 -0.14 -17.69 16.20
C LYS A 420 0.37 -18.65 17.29
N VAL A 421 1.53 -18.37 17.91
CA VAL A 421 2.07 -19.25 18.97
C VAL A 421 1.11 -19.37 20.15
N VAL A 422 0.55 -18.24 20.60
CA VAL A 422 -0.41 -18.22 21.71
C VAL A 422 -1.72 -18.93 21.32
N LEU A 423 -2.24 -18.64 20.13
CA LEU A 423 -3.47 -19.24 19.63
C LEU A 423 -3.33 -20.76 19.42
N ASP A 424 -2.19 -21.23 18.91
CA ASP A 424 -1.90 -22.66 18.74
C ASP A 424 -1.90 -23.42 20.09
N GLU A 425 -1.30 -22.82 21.13
CA GLU A 425 -1.28 -23.39 22.49
C GLU A 425 -2.69 -23.45 23.10
N ILE A 426 -3.45 -22.34 23.00
CA ILE A 426 -4.85 -22.30 23.47
C ILE A 426 -5.70 -23.32 22.71
N GLN A 427 -5.56 -23.38 21.38
CA GLN A 427 -6.24 -24.35 20.53
C GLN A 427 -5.90 -25.79 20.94
N GLY A 428 -4.63 -26.09 21.20
CA GLY A 428 -4.19 -27.40 21.67
C GLY A 428 -4.86 -27.80 22.99
N ARG A 429 -4.88 -26.90 23.97
CA ARG A 429 -5.52 -27.16 25.28
C ARG A 429 -7.03 -27.34 25.17
N LEU A 430 -7.69 -26.52 24.35
CA LEU A 430 -9.13 -26.64 24.09
C LEU A 430 -9.49 -27.97 23.42
N LYS A 431 -8.67 -28.42 22.47
CA LYS A 431 -8.83 -29.73 21.83
C LYS A 431 -8.71 -30.89 22.83
N VAL A 432 -7.75 -30.82 23.75
CA VAL A 432 -7.58 -31.83 24.82
C VAL A 432 -8.80 -31.87 25.75
N ILE A 433 -9.30 -30.71 26.19
CA ILE A 433 -10.53 -30.63 27.00
C ILE A 433 -11.72 -31.26 26.26
N ASN A 434 -11.90 -30.89 24.99
CA ASN A 434 -13.00 -31.38 24.16
C ASN A 434 -12.97 -32.91 24.03
N GLU A 435 -11.80 -33.45 23.69
CA GLU A 435 -11.59 -34.89 23.50
C GLU A 435 -11.79 -35.67 24.81
N LEU A 436 -11.28 -35.14 25.93
CA LEU A 436 -11.45 -35.72 27.25
C LEU A 436 -12.93 -35.76 27.66
N ARG A 437 -13.68 -34.67 27.41
CA ARG A 437 -15.12 -34.56 27.73
C ARG A 437 -15.95 -35.62 27.01
N ILE A 438 -15.64 -35.90 25.74
CA ILE A 438 -16.32 -36.92 24.94
C ILE A 438 -15.93 -38.32 25.40
N LYS A 439 -14.63 -38.58 25.56
CA LYS A 439 -14.09 -39.92 25.84
C LYS A 439 -14.44 -40.46 27.23
N ILE A 440 -14.50 -39.62 28.27
CA ILE A 440 -14.90 -40.05 29.62
C ILE A 440 -16.36 -40.55 29.66
N GLN A 441 -17.22 -40.11 28.74
CA GLN A 441 -18.63 -40.53 28.70
C GLN A 441 -18.81 -41.93 28.10
N VAL A 442 -17.78 -42.49 27.44
CA VAL A 442 -17.84 -43.81 26.78
C VAL A 442 -17.52 -44.91 27.79
N ALA A 443 -18.51 -45.78 28.07
CA ALA A 443 -18.33 -46.89 29.00
C ALA A 443 -17.38 -47.96 28.43
N GLY A 444 -16.34 -48.32 29.18
CA GLY A 444 -15.37 -49.37 28.78
C GLY A 444 -14.31 -48.91 27.78
N ILE A 445 -14.01 -47.62 27.74
CA ILE A 445 -12.95 -47.04 26.90
C ILE A 445 -11.57 -47.61 27.24
N ASP A 446 -10.74 -47.87 26.21
CA ASP A 446 -9.34 -48.33 26.39
C ASP A 446 -8.51 -47.17 26.98
N GLU A 447 -8.24 -47.20 28.29
CA GLU A 447 -7.56 -46.09 28.98
C GLU A 447 -6.17 -45.84 28.41
N VAL A 448 -5.48 -46.90 27.96
CA VAL A 448 -4.09 -46.85 27.52
C VAL A 448 -3.98 -46.22 26.13
N LYS A 449 -4.88 -46.58 25.23
CA LYS A 449 -4.88 -46.02 23.87
C LYS A 449 -5.56 -44.67 23.78
N GLU A 450 -6.60 -44.44 24.58
CA GLU A 450 -7.48 -43.30 24.37
C GLU A 450 -7.34 -42.18 25.41
N LEU A 451 -7.14 -42.51 26.70
CA LEU A 451 -7.09 -41.51 27.78
C LEU A 451 -5.66 -41.10 28.17
N GLN A 452 -4.72 -42.05 28.29
CA GLN A 452 -3.32 -41.78 28.63
C GLN A 452 -2.65 -40.75 27.70
N PRO A 453 -2.87 -40.76 26.36
CA PRO A 453 -2.29 -39.73 25.50
C PRO A 453 -2.80 -38.31 25.81
N LEU A 454 -4.04 -38.17 26.29
CA LEU A 454 -4.60 -36.87 26.68
C LEU A 454 -3.94 -36.34 27.94
N PHE A 455 -3.74 -37.20 28.94
CA PHE A 455 -3.08 -36.82 30.18
C PHE A 455 -1.58 -36.54 29.99
N SER A 456 -0.91 -37.18 29.03
CA SER A 456 0.47 -36.81 28.68
C SER A 456 0.61 -35.40 28.10
N LYS A 457 -0.41 -34.91 27.37
CA LYS A 457 -0.47 -33.54 26.82
C LYS A 457 -1.17 -32.56 27.78
N GLY A 458 -1.72 -33.08 28.88
CA GLY A 458 -2.67 -32.41 29.76
C GLY A 458 -2.21 -32.32 31.22
N LEU A 459 -0.92 -32.52 31.51
CA LEU A 459 -0.40 -32.47 32.88
C LEU A 459 -0.68 -31.12 33.58
N TRP A 460 -0.77 -30.04 32.81
CA TRP A 460 -1.19 -28.71 33.28
C TRP A 460 -2.56 -28.67 33.96
N MET A 461 -3.43 -29.67 33.74
CA MET A 461 -4.75 -29.78 34.37
C MET A 461 -4.66 -30.13 35.87
N PHE A 462 -3.56 -30.73 36.31
CA PHE A 462 -3.35 -31.13 37.71
C PHE A 462 -2.82 -30.01 38.61
N GLY A 463 -2.27 -28.93 38.03
CA GLY A 463 -1.59 -27.88 38.78
C GLY A 463 -0.64 -27.04 37.92
N ASP A 464 -0.36 -25.83 38.38
CA ASP A 464 0.53 -24.83 37.75
C ASP A 464 1.98 -25.33 37.75
N LYS A 465 2.38 -26.00 38.82
CA LYS A 465 3.65 -26.72 38.94
C LYS A 465 3.89 -27.82 37.88
N PHE A 466 2.85 -28.24 37.15
CA PHE A 466 2.95 -29.27 36.10
C PHE A 466 2.80 -28.72 34.67
N GLU A 467 2.81 -27.39 34.51
CA GLU A 467 2.74 -26.72 33.20
C GLU A 467 4.05 -26.78 32.41
N SER A 468 5.13 -27.25 33.04
CA SER A 468 6.43 -27.36 32.40
C SER A 468 6.44 -28.42 31.30
N ILE A 469 6.87 -28.03 30.10
CA ILE A 469 7.14 -28.93 28.95
C ILE A 469 8.25 -29.96 29.23
N HIS A 470 8.94 -29.87 30.37
CA HIS A 470 10.06 -30.73 30.74
C HIS A 470 9.64 -32.06 31.41
N PHE A 471 8.36 -32.22 31.77
CA PHE A 471 7.86 -33.52 32.22
C PHE A 471 7.80 -34.50 31.05
N THR A 472 8.54 -35.60 31.15
CA THR A 472 8.63 -36.63 30.10
C THR A 472 8.19 -38.00 30.61
N SER A 473 7.58 -38.81 29.74
CA SER A 473 7.19 -40.20 30.08
C SER A 473 8.43 -41.07 30.26
N ASN A 474 8.57 -41.73 31.42
CA ASN A 474 9.77 -42.49 31.77
C ASN A 474 9.62 -43.99 31.50
N LYS A 475 10.07 -44.44 30.33
CA LYS A 475 9.99 -45.85 29.87
C LYS A 475 10.70 -46.84 30.80
N GLY A 476 11.77 -46.41 31.47
CA GLY A 476 12.53 -47.25 32.41
C GLY A 476 11.71 -47.59 33.65
N MET A 477 11.05 -46.59 34.23
CA MET A 477 10.19 -46.76 35.41
C MET A 477 8.97 -47.64 35.10
N THR A 478 8.39 -47.49 33.92
CA THR A 478 7.29 -48.37 33.47
C THR A 478 7.75 -49.83 33.35
N THR A 479 8.95 -50.07 32.84
CA THR A 479 9.51 -51.43 32.69
C THR A 479 9.72 -52.09 34.06
N VAL A 480 10.24 -51.34 35.04
CA VAL A 480 10.43 -51.79 36.43
C VAL A 480 9.13 -52.22 37.09
N ILE A 481 8.07 -51.43 36.91
CA ILE A 481 6.75 -51.71 37.48
C ILE A 481 6.09 -52.89 36.77
N ARG A 482 6.33 -53.10 35.47
CA ARG A 482 5.89 -54.32 34.77
C ARG A 482 6.43 -55.59 35.44
N GLU A 483 7.73 -55.61 35.73
CA GLU A 483 8.38 -56.74 36.42
C GLU A 483 7.86 -56.99 37.85
N LEU A 484 7.33 -55.96 38.54
CA LEU A 484 6.75 -56.09 39.88
C LEU A 484 5.50 -56.99 39.89
N PHE A 485 4.77 -57.11 38.77
CA PHE A 485 3.48 -57.80 38.67
C PHE A 485 3.48 -59.10 37.85
N ASP A 486 4.62 -59.53 37.29
CA ASP A 486 4.76 -60.77 36.50
C ASP A 486 4.57 -62.09 37.30
N GLY A 487 3.77 -62.06 38.37
CA GLY A 487 3.26 -63.22 39.07
C GLY A 487 1.81 -63.60 38.73
N LYS A 488 0.94 -62.66 38.30
CA LYS A 488 -0.48 -62.94 37.97
C LYS A 488 -1.10 -61.87 37.04
N ALA A 489 -1.48 -62.30 35.82
CA ALA A 489 -2.49 -61.78 34.89
C ALA A 489 -2.02 -61.20 33.53
N ASP A 490 -2.79 -61.58 32.52
CA ASP A 490 -2.57 -61.60 31.07
C ASP A 490 -2.60 -60.25 30.32
N LYS A 491 -1.95 -60.29 29.14
CA LYS A 491 -1.99 -59.36 27.98
C LYS A 491 -1.25 -58.02 28.13
N ALA A 492 0.06 -58.06 27.88
CA ALA A 492 0.82 -56.91 27.43
C ALA A 492 0.38 -56.47 26.02
N SER A 493 0.13 -55.17 25.81
CA SER A 493 0.02 -54.59 24.47
C SER A 493 1.42 -54.40 23.88
N LEU A 494 1.73 -55.10 22.79
CA LEU A 494 3.00 -55.01 22.06
C LEU A 494 3.28 -53.60 21.49
N ASN A 495 2.29 -52.69 21.45
CA ASN A 495 2.37 -51.42 20.74
C ASN A 495 2.81 -50.20 21.59
N ARG A 496 2.80 -50.27 22.94
CA ARG A 496 3.20 -49.14 23.84
C ARG A 496 3.89 -49.62 25.13
N PRO A 497 5.23 -49.79 25.13
CA PRO A 497 5.97 -50.32 26.27
C PRO A 497 6.16 -49.34 27.44
N ASP A 498 5.65 -48.11 27.32
CA ASP A 498 5.77 -47.00 28.29
C ASP A 498 4.63 -46.91 29.31
N PHE A 499 3.62 -47.78 29.24
CA PHE A 499 2.55 -47.89 30.25
C PHE A 499 2.41 -49.30 30.86
N VAL A 500 1.77 -49.37 32.04
CA VAL A 500 1.39 -50.63 32.71
C VAL A 500 -0.12 -50.80 32.60
N ILE A 501 -0.56 -51.90 31.97
CA ILE A 501 -1.97 -52.24 31.73
C ILE A 501 -2.42 -53.26 32.78
N ARG A 502 -3.58 -53.04 33.38
CA ARG A 502 -4.24 -53.99 34.30
C ARG A 502 -5.71 -54.15 33.94
N GLY A 503 -6.34 -55.24 34.38
CA GLY A 503 -7.78 -55.49 34.17
C GLY A 503 -8.71 -54.47 34.84
N ASP A 504 -8.19 -53.60 35.70
CA ASP A 504 -8.90 -52.54 36.43
C ASP A 504 -8.42 -51.10 36.12
N GLY A 505 -7.45 -50.91 35.21
CA GLY A 505 -6.95 -49.58 34.84
C GLY A 505 -5.54 -49.52 34.23
N SER A 506 -4.99 -48.31 34.09
CA SER A 506 -3.64 -48.06 33.54
C SER A 506 -2.85 -47.01 34.32
N THR A 507 -1.53 -47.18 34.44
CA THR A 507 -0.65 -46.23 35.15
C THR A 507 0.41 -45.61 34.22
N GLY A 508 0.52 -44.28 34.26
CA GLY A 508 1.58 -43.49 33.59
C GLY A 508 2.55 -42.84 34.58
N PHE A 509 3.82 -42.76 34.20
CA PHE A 509 4.92 -42.20 35.01
C PHE A 509 5.60 -41.05 34.25
N TYR A 510 5.60 -39.85 34.84
CA TYR A 510 6.16 -38.64 34.24
C TYR A 510 7.21 -38.04 35.16
N SER A 511 8.46 -37.94 34.70
CA SER A 511 9.56 -37.43 35.51
C SER A 511 10.08 -36.09 35.01
N LEU A 512 10.43 -35.22 35.95
CA LEU A 512 11.27 -34.05 35.76
C LEU A 512 12.69 -34.35 36.27
N PRO A 513 13.72 -34.24 35.42
CA PRO A 513 15.10 -34.47 35.84
C PRO A 513 15.58 -33.48 36.90
N SER A 514 16.47 -33.91 37.77
CA SER A 514 17.26 -33.05 38.66
C SER A 514 18.67 -32.87 38.11
N TYR A 515 19.22 -31.67 38.23
CA TYR A 515 20.56 -31.32 37.76
C TYR A 515 21.48 -30.97 38.93
N ASN A 516 22.77 -31.29 38.82
CA ASN A 516 23.80 -30.81 39.75
C ASN A 516 24.24 -29.36 39.43
N GLU A 517 25.18 -28.83 40.22
CA GLU A 517 25.75 -27.49 40.06
C GLU A 517 26.44 -27.28 38.69
N ASP A 518 26.87 -28.37 38.04
CA ASP A 518 27.47 -28.37 36.70
C ASP A 518 26.43 -28.55 35.56
N HIS A 519 25.14 -28.44 35.87
CA HIS A 519 24.00 -28.64 34.94
C HIS A 519 23.94 -30.03 34.28
N GLN A 520 24.51 -31.05 34.90
CA GLN A 520 24.40 -32.45 34.47
C GLN A 520 23.23 -33.13 35.16
N GLU A 521 22.51 -33.98 34.45
CA GLU A 521 21.39 -34.74 34.99
C GLU A 521 21.89 -35.79 36.00
N VAL A 522 21.47 -35.68 37.26
CA VAL A 522 21.91 -36.55 38.38
C VAL A 522 20.81 -37.47 38.90
N GLY A 523 19.57 -37.30 38.43
CA GLY A 523 18.46 -38.15 38.83
C GLY A 523 17.10 -37.55 38.53
N VAL A 524 16.07 -38.00 39.26
CA VAL A 524 14.70 -37.48 39.14
C VAL A 524 14.40 -36.56 40.31
N GLY A 525 14.20 -35.27 40.01
CA GLY A 525 13.82 -34.27 41.00
C GLY A 525 12.34 -34.37 41.38
N HIS A 526 11.46 -34.63 40.40
CA HIS A 526 10.02 -34.73 40.61
C HIS A 526 9.40 -35.83 39.75
N LEU A 527 8.69 -36.76 40.38
CA LEU A 527 7.93 -37.81 39.71
C LEU A 527 6.41 -37.56 39.87
N VAL A 528 5.68 -37.61 38.76
CA VAL A 528 4.22 -37.60 38.72
C VAL A 528 3.73 -38.97 38.27
N ILE A 529 2.87 -39.59 39.08
CA ILE A 529 2.28 -40.90 38.79
C ILE A 529 0.79 -40.66 38.52
N VAL A 530 0.29 -41.04 37.35
CA VAL A 530 -1.13 -40.91 37.00
C VAL A 530 -1.70 -42.31 36.82
N ASP A 531 -2.51 -42.75 37.78
CA ASP A 531 -3.21 -44.04 37.75
C ASP A 531 -4.68 -43.81 37.33
N LEU A 532 -5.04 -44.26 36.14
CA LEU A 532 -6.37 -44.14 35.54
C LEU A 532 -7.16 -45.42 35.78
N LYS A 533 -8.32 -45.34 36.44
CA LYS A 533 -9.23 -46.48 36.64
C LYS A 533 -10.34 -46.51 35.60
N THR A 534 -10.80 -47.70 35.27
CA THR A 534 -11.93 -47.90 34.34
C THR A 534 -13.19 -47.22 34.87
N THR A 535 -14.01 -46.70 33.95
CA THR A 535 -15.27 -46.05 34.29
C THR A 535 -16.14 -47.01 35.13
N LYS A 536 -16.73 -46.53 36.24
CA LYS A 536 -17.50 -47.27 37.27
C LYS A 536 -16.74 -47.92 38.44
N LEU A 537 -15.42 -47.80 38.55
CA LEU A 537 -14.71 -48.21 39.77
C LEU A 537 -14.69 -47.08 40.82
N SER A 538 -14.90 -47.43 42.09
CA SER A 538 -14.75 -46.51 43.22
C SER A 538 -13.29 -46.49 43.69
N LEU A 539 -12.75 -45.29 43.92
CA LEU A 539 -11.41 -45.09 44.43
C LEU A 539 -11.40 -45.23 45.96
N GLY A 540 -10.64 -46.20 46.48
CA GLY A 540 -10.49 -46.46 47.91
C GLY A 540 -9.03 -46.58 48.36
N SER A 541 -8.82 -47.14 49.56
CA SER A 541 -7.47 -47.27 50.13
C SER A 541 -6.57 -48.23 49.33
N LYS A 542 -7.16 -49.19 48.60
CA LYS A 542 -6.43 -50.16 47.77
C LYS A 542 -5.69 -49.48 46.63
N GLU A 543 -6.34 -48.55 45.95
CA GLU A 543 -5.80 -47.82 44.81
C GLU A 543 -4.73 -46.81 45.27
N LYS A 544 -4.91 -46.19 46.44
CA LYS A 544 -3.87 -45.34 47.05
C LYS A 544 -2.63 -46.15 47.45
N GLU A 545 -2.84 -47.31 48.08
CA GLU A 545 -1.75 -48.21 48.47
C GLU A 545 -0.99 -48.75 47.24
N GLN A 546 -1.68 -48.88 46.10
CA GLN A 546 -1.04 -49.28 44.84
C GLN A 546 0.00 -48.26 44.37
N ILE A 547 -0.30 -46.96 44.38
CA ILE A 547 0.70 -45.93 44.06
C ILE A 547 1.88 -45.99 45.04
N TRP A 548 1.60 -46.22 46.33
CA TRP A 548 2.65 -46.34 47.33
C TRP A 548 3.57 -47.55 47.11
N LYS A 549 3.01 -48.68 46.67
CA LYS A 549 3.80 -49.86 46.25
C LYS A 549 4.71 -49.54 45.06
N TYR A 550 4.25 -48.74 44.09
CA TYR A 550 5.08 -48.30 42.97
C TYR A 550 6.27 -47.48 43.44
N VAL A 551 6.03 -46.53 44.34
CA VAL A 551 7.09 -45.71 44.92
C VAL A 551 8.12 -46.57 45.67
N LYS A 552 7.67 -47.51 46.50
CA LYS A 552 8.57 -48.42 47.22
C LYS A 552 9.45 -49.25 46.29
N GLU A 553 8.89 -49.78 45.21
CA GLU A 553 9.65 -50.61 44.27
C GLU A 553 10.62 -49.79 43.43
N LEU A 554 10.20 -48.61 42.94
CA LEU A 554 11.09 -47.69 42.21
C LEU A 554 12.28 -47.26 43.07
N ARG A 555 12.05 -47.02 44.36
CA ARG A 555 13.13 -46.68 45.31
C ARG A 555 14.05 -47.86 45.55
N LYS A 556 13.50 -49.07 45.73
CA LYS A 556 14.28 -50.29 45.93
C LYS A 556 15.20 -50.60 44.74
N LYS A 557 14.74 -50.35 43.51
CA LYS A 557 15.54 -50.55 42.28
C LYS A 557 16.42 -49.35 41.93
N GLY A 558 16.43 -48.28 42.74
CA GLY A 558 17.32 -47.11 42.56
C GLY A 558 16.91 -46.12 41.46
N TYR A 559 15.68 -46.18 40.97
CA TYR A 559 15.18 -45.27 39.92
C TYR A 559 14.74 -43.90 40.46
N ILE A 560 14.51 -43.80 41.77
CA ILE A 560 14.19 -42.56 42.48
C ILE A 560 15.02 -42.46 43.76
N GLN A 561 15.39 -41.24 44.14
CA GLN A 561 16.21 -40.95 45.31
C GLN A 561 15.33 -40.64 46.54
N ALA A 562 15.93 -40.50 47.72
CA ALA A 562 15.19 -40.23 48.97
C ALA A 562 14.65 -38.78 49.02
N GLU A 563 15.21 -37.91 48.20
CA GLU A 563 14.90 -36.50 48.02
C GLU A 563 13.91 -36.24 46.88
N THR A 564 13.66 -37.24 46.01
CA THR A 564 12.69 -37.11 44.90
C THR A 564 11.30 -36.79 45.43
N ARG A 565 10.70 -35.70 44.95
CA ARG A 565 9.31 -35.35 45.23
C ARG A 565 8.38 -36.20 44.37
N ILE A 566 7.28 -36.69 44.95
CA ILE A 566 6.33 -37.55 44.23
C ILE A 566 4.89 -37.05 44.41
N ASP A 567 4.20 -36.77 43.31
CA ASP A 567 2.76 -36.51 43.29
C ASP A 567 2.05 -37.63 42.51
N GLY A 568 1.30 -38.47 43.21
CA GLY A 568 0.50 -39.54 42.65
C GLY A 568 -0.97 -39.16 42.56
N PHE A 569 -1.57 -39.27 41.39
CA PHE A 569 -2.98 -39.01 41.13
C PHE A 569 -3.69 -40.31 40.78
N VAL A 570 -4.70 -40.68 41.56
CA VAL A 570 -5.61 -41.77 41.22
C VAL A 570 -6.87 -41.15 40.63
N LEU A 571 -7.22 -41.51 39.40
CA LEU A 571 -8.37 -40.98 38.67
C LEU A 571 -9.44 -42.04 38.47
N GLY A 572 -10.69 -41.65 38.71
CA GLY A 572 -11.85 -42.53 38.57
C GLY A 572 -13.16 -41.74 38.59
N ASP A 573 -14.28 -42.45 38.54
CA ASP A 573 -15.63 -41.84 38.48
C ASP A 573 -16.25 -41.61 39.85
N GLN A 574 -15.85 -42.38 40.87
CA GLN A 574 -16.40 -42.31 42.22
C GLN A 574 -15.29 -42.46 43.26
N ILE A 575 -15.46 -41.85 44.45
CA ILE A 575 -14.54 -42.01 45.59
C ILE A 575 -15.34 -42.63 46.74
N GLU A 576 -14.78 -43.64 47.41
CA GLU A 576 -15.41 -44.26 48.57
C GLU A 576 -15.54 -43.26 49.73
N SER A 577 -16.60 -43.39 50.54
CA SER A 577 -16.85 -42.48 51.66
C SER A 577 -15.70 -42.52 52.67
N GLY A 578 -15.16 -41.36 53.03
CA GLY A 578 -13.97 -41.23 53.91
C GLY A 578 -12.62 -41.31 53.18
N GLU A 579 -12.59 -41.73 51.91
CA GLU A 579 -11.36 -41.87 51.12
C GLU A 579 -11.08 -40.66 50.21
N GLY A 580 -11.72 -39.51 50.44
CA GLY A 580 -11.45 -38.28 49.68
C GLY A 580 -10.14 -37.54 50.06
N GLY A 581 -9.51 -37.89 51.18
CA GLY A 581 -8.31 -37.22 51.68
C GLY A 581 -7.04 -37.51 50.87
N THR A 582 -6.14 -36.53 50.80
CA THR A 582 -4.76 -36.73 50.31
C THR A 582 -4.01 -37.59 51.32
N ARG A 583 -3.44 -38.70 50.87
CA ARG A 583 -2.52 -39.52 51.67
C ARG A 583 -1.11 -38.98 51.50
N THR A 584 -0.41 -38.72 52.61
CA THR A 584 1.00 -38.33 52.58
C THR A 584 1.88 -39.41 53.21
N GLU A 585 3.03 -39.65 52.60
CA GLU A 585 4.03 -40.62 53.04
C GLU A 585 5.42 -39.96 52.96
N ASP A 586 6.40 -40.49 53.69
CA ASP A 586 7.79 -39.99 53.74
C ASP A 586 7.92 -38.48 54.05
N ASN A 587 7.36 -38.01 55.17
CA ASN A 587 7.43 -36.61 55.60
C ASN A 587 6.95 -35.63 54.49
N ASP A 588 5.76 -35.90 53.92
CA ASP A 588 5.10 -35.12 52.86
C ASP A 588 5.82 -35.08 51.50
N LYS A 589 6.88 -35.86 51.30
CA LYS A 589 7.57 -35.98 50.01
C LYS A 589 6.75 -36.74 48.98
N VAL A 590 5.88 -37.65 49.42
CA VAL A 590 4.98 -38.42 48.58
C VAL A 590 3.55 -38.02 48.90
N LYS A 591 2.84 -37.49 47.90
CA LYS A 591 1.43 -37.08 48.02
C LYS A 591 0.59 -37.90 47.07
N ILE A 592 -0.39 -38.62 47.58
CA ILE A 592 -1.30 -39.47 46.80
C ILE A 592 -2.71 -38.90 46.90
N GLN A 593 -3.24 -38.44 45.78
CA GLN A 593 -4.50 -37.72 45.68
C GLN A 593 -5.51 -38.50 44.82
N PRO A 594 -6.65 -38.92 45.38
CA PRO A 594 -7.78 -39.39 44.59
C PRO A 594 -8.49 -38.18 43.96
N LEU A 595 -8.74 -38.24 42.66
CA LEU A 595 -9.43 -37.20 41.91
C LEU A 595 -10.51 -37.83 41.02
N LEU A 596 -11.62 -37.12 40.88
CA LEU A 596 -12.64 -37.48 39.91
C LEU A 596 -12.29 -36.91 38.54
N TYR A 597 -12.61 -37.64 37.48
CA TYR A 597 -12.48 -37.14 36.11
C TYR A 597 -13.22 -35.81 35.90
N SER A 598 -14.41 -35.67 36.48
CA SER A 598 -15.20 -34.43 36.46
C SER A 598 -14.51 -33.26 37.17
N VAL A 599 -13.76 -33.52 38.24
CA VAL A 599 -13.01 -32.49 38.98
C VAL A 599 -11.81 -32.01 38.16
N ILE A 600 -11.11 -32.90 37.47
CA ILE A 600 -10.01 -32.52 36.58
C ILE A 600 -10.50 -31.71 35.39
N LEU A 601 -11.59 -32.14 34.76
CA LEU A 601 -12.16 -31.41 33.62
C LEU A 601 -12.55 -29.98 34.04
N ASN A 602 -13.21 -29.83 35.19
CA ASN A 602 -13.54 -28.52 35.76
C ASN A 602 -12.30 -27.66 36.06
N ARG A 603 -11.22 -28.26 36.58
CA ARG A 603 -9.94 -27.55 36.82
C ARG A 603 -9.30 -27.08 35.52
N ALA A 604 -9.32 -27.93 34.49
CA ALA A 604 -8.80 -27.59 33.16
C ALA A 604 -9.56 -26.40 32.55
N GLU A 605 -10.88 -26.41 32.65
CA GLU A 605 -11.74 -25.32 32.17
C GLU A 605 -11.53 -24.01 32.94
N GLN A 606 -11.42 -24.08 34.27
CA GLN A 606 -11.13 -22.90 35.10
C GLN A 606 -9.77 -22.29 34.78
N ARG A 607 -8.75 -23.11 34.52
CA ARG A 607 -7.41 -22.66 34.11
C ARG A 607 -7.40 -21.98 32.75
N LEU A 608 -8.29 -22.39 31.85
CA LEU A 608 -8.55 -21.66 30.60
C LEU A 608 -9.62 -20.57 30.77
N LEU A 609 -9.90 -20.08 31.98
CA LEU A 609 -10.88 -19.00 32.24
C LEU A 609 -12.27 -19.27 31.63
N LYS A 610 -12.65 -20.55 31.52
CA LYS A 610 -13.87 -21.02 30.82
C LYS A 610 -13.97 -20.56 29.36
N LEU A 611 -12.83 -20.31 28.71
CA LEU A 611 -12.73 -19.93 27.30
C LEU A 611 -13.45 -20.93 26.39
N TYR A 612 -13.39 -22.22 26.72
CA TYR A 612 -14.06 -23.28 25.96
C TYR A 612 -15.54 -22.97 25.71
N GLU A 613 -16.30 -22.55 26.73
CA GLU A 613 -17.73 -22.27 26.59
C GLU A 613 -18.00 -21.04 25.70
N LYS A 614 -17.05 -20.09 25.64
CA LYS A 614 -17.13 -18.90 24.78
C LYS A 614 -16.76 -19.18 23.33
N VAL A 615 -15.91 -20.17 23.07
CA VAL A 615 -15.37 -20.47 21.72
C VAL A 615 -15.76 -21.84 21.20
N LYS A 616 -16.73 -22.52 21.81
CA LYS A 616 -17.18 -23.88 21.43
C LYS A 616 -17.64 -23.99 19.97
N GLU A 617 -18.07 -22.89 19.37
CA GLU A 617 -18.51 -22.78 17.97
C GLU A 617 -17.36 -22.47 17.00
N ALA A 618 -16.12 -22.34 17.50
CA ALA A 618 -14.97 -22.08 16.65
C ALA A 618 -14.81 -23.21 15.61
N PRO A 619 -14.54 -22.88 14.32
CA PRO A 619 -14.51 -23.86 13.23
C PRO A 619 -13.62 -25.08 13.49
N PHE A 620 -12.50 -24.89 14.19
CA PHE A 620 -11.57 -25.98 14.51
C PHE A 620 -12.06 -26.96 15.58
N LEU A 621 -12.97 -26.54 16.47
CA LEU A 621 -13.60 -27.41 17.47
C LEU A 621 -14.76 -28.17 16.86
N VAL A 622 -15.55 -27.52 16.01
CA VAL A 622 -16.65 -28.15 15.27
C VAL A 622 -16.10 -29.25 14.36
N ALA A 623 -15.05 -28.97 13.58
CA ALA A 623 -14.40 -29.98 12.74
C ALA A 623 -13.86 -31.17 13.56
N GLN A 624 -13.27 -30.91 14.74
CA GLN A 624 -12.81 -31.97 15.64
C GLN A 624 -13.98 -32.80 16.21
N GLN A 625 -15.11 -32.18 16.54
CA GLN A 625 -16.29 -32.88 17.03
C GLN A 625 -16.86 -33.81 15.95
N GLU A 626 -16.90 -33.39 14.69
CA GLU A 626 -17.33 -34.25 13.59
C GLU A 626 -16.42 -35.48 13.43
N GLU A 627 -15.11 -35.33 13.59
CA GLU A 627 -14.16 -36.46 13.59
C GLU A 627 -14.38 -37.39 14.79
N LEU A 628 -14.58 -36.84 15.99
CA LEU A 628 -14.80 -37.62 17.21
C LEU A 628 -16.16 -38.32 17.22
N ASN A 629 -17.20 -37.75 16.60
CA ASN A 629 -18.50 -38.39 16.49
C ASN A 629 -18.44 -39.69 15.67
N LYS A 630 -17.59 -39.74 14.64
CA LYS A 630 -17.33 -40.97 13.86
C LYS A 630 -16.69 -42.09 14.69
N PHE A 631 -16.00 -41.75 15.79
CA PHE A 631 -15.41 -42.71 16.71
C PHE A 631 -16.44 -43.36 17.64
N ILE A 632 -17.57 -42.70 17.89
CA ILE A 632 -18.63 -43.17 18.80
C ILE A 632 -19.61 -44.12 18.05
N GLU A 633 -19.68 -44.04 16.72
CA GLU A 633 -20.55 -44.89 15.92
C GLU A 633 -20.05 -46.36 15.87
N PRO A 634 -20.89 -47.37 16.19
CA PRO A 634 -20.48 -48.77 16.18
C PRO A 634 -20.20 -49.26 14.75
N ILE A 635 -19.03 -49.86 14.53
CA ILE A 635 -18.67 -50.51 13.26
C ILE A 635 -19.47 -51.81 13.14
N ALA A 636 -20.26 -51.96 12.06
CA ALA A 636 -21.01 -53.19 11.80
C ALA A 636 -20.06 -54.35 11.46
N VAL A 637 -20.07 -55.41 12.28
CA VAL A 637 -19.31 -56.65 12.02
C VAL A 637 -20.23 -57.68 11.36
N GLN A 638 -20.00 -58.00 10.09
CA GLN A 638 -20.66 -59.15 9.45
C GLN A 638 -19.94 -60.45 9.84
N GLN A 639 -20.66 -61.37 10.49
CA GLN A 639 -20.17 -62.75 10.73
C GLN A 639 -20.45 -63.63 9.49
N PRO A 640 -19.53 -64.51 9.07
CA PRO A 640 -19.74 -65.37 7.91
C PRO A 640 -20.52 -66.64 8.31
N ALA A 641 -21.69 -66.86 7.73
CA ALA A 641 -22.47 -68.09 7.89
C ALA A 641 -22.08 -69.14 6.83
N PHE A 642 -21.89 -70.39 7.29
CA PHE A 642 -21.53 -71.58 6.51
C PHE A 642 -22.75 -72.29 5.87
N LEU A 643 -22.55 -72.77 4.63
CA LEU A 643 -23.12 -73.95 3.91
C LEU A 643 -24.60 -74.04 3.46
N GLY A 644 -24.79 -74.35 2.16
CA GLY A 644 -25.95 -75.08 1.62
C GLY A 644 -25.98 -75.18 0.08
N ARG A 645 -25.74 -76.38 -0.48
CA ARG A 645 -25.64 -76.71 -1.93
C ARG A 645 -26.99 -76.65 -2.68
N ASN A 646 -27.01 -76.16 -3.94
CA ASN A 646 -27.18 -76.97 -5.18
C ASN A 646 -27.60 -76.12 -6.41
N GLN A 647 -27.15 -76.61 -7.57
CA GLN A 647 -27.59 -76.35 -8.95
C GLN A 647 -27.12 -75.07 -9.66
N TRP A 648 -26.04 -75.26 -10.42
CA TRP A 648 -25.62 -74.46 -11.56
C TRP A 648 -26.65 -74.53 -12.69
N ARG A 649 -27.10 -73.37 -13.21
CA ARG A 649 -27.13 -73.05 -14.64
C ARG A 649 -27.25 -71.53 -14.85
N GLN A 650 -26.25 -71.03 -15.57
CA GLN A 650 -26.28 -69.93 -16.55
C GLN A 650 -26.88 -68.57 -16.17
N ASN A 651 -25.97 -67.59 -16.31
CA ASN A 651 -26.13 -66.20 -16.72
C ASN A 651 -25.97 -65.12 -15.63
N ASP A 652 -24.97 -64.29 -15.94
CA ASP A 652 -24.87 -62.86 -15.65
C ASP A 652 -24.62 -62.44 -14.20
N PHE A 653 -23.36 -62.52 -13.78
CA PHE A 653 -22.74 -61.54 -12.87
C PHE A 653 -21.20 -61.67 -12.91
N PHE A 654 -20.64 -61.57 -14.11
CA PHE A 654 -19.20 -61.38 -14.35
C PHE A 654 -19.06 -60.49 -15.59
N LEU A 655 -19.42 -59.21 -15.46
CA LEU A 655 -19.25 -58.24 -16.55
C LEU A 655 -18.99 -56.79 -16.10
N GLU A 656 -18.76 -56.52 -14.81
CA GLU A 656 -18.38 -55.16 -14.38
C GLU A 656 -17.02 -55.05 -13.66
N LEU A 657 -16.29 -56.14 -13.44
CA LEU A 657 -14.93 -56.08 -12.88
C LEU A 657 -13.81 -56.48 -13.85
N ASP A 658 -14.11 -57.08 -15.01
CA ASP A 658 -13.13 -57.32 -16.08
C ASP A 658 -13.01 -56.17 -17.09
N CYS A 659 -13.98 -55.25 -17.14
CA CYS A 659 -13.89 -54.09 -18.06
C CYS A 659 -12.90 -53.02 -17.53
N CYS A 660 -12.70 -52.95 -16.21
CA CYS A 660 -11.87 -51.91 -15.60
C CYS A 660 -10.37 -52.27 -15.55
N LEU A 661 -10.01 -53.57 -15.59
CA LEU A 661 -8.60 -53.99 -15.64
C LEU A 661 -8.06 -54.14 -17.07
N GLN A 662 -8.91 -54.25 -18.08
CA GLN A 662 -8.49 -54.38 -19.48
C GLN A 662 -8.33 -53.02 -20.21
N GLN A 663 -8.92 -51.93 -19.70
CA GLN A 663 -8.68 -50.56 -20.19
C GLN A 663 -7.39 -49.91 -19.66
N LEU A 664 -6.81 -50.43 -18.56
CA LEU A 664 -5.54 -49.94 -18.02
C LEU A 664 -4.30 -50.56 -18.69
N LEU A 665 -4.48 -51.61 -19.52
CA LEU A 665 -3.37 -52.31 -20.21
C LEU A 665 -3.33 -52.11 -21.73
N CYS A 666 -4.21 -51.31 -22.33
CA CYS A 666 -4.27 -51.13 -23.80
C CYS A 666 -4.14 -49.67 -24.31
N GLY A 667 -3.73 -48.73 -23.46
CA GLY A 667 -3.57 -47.31 -23.82
C GLY A 667 -2.14 -46.87 -24.17
N VAL A 668 -1.17 -47.79 -24.17
CA VAL A 668 0.26 -47.49 -24.40
C VAL A 668 0.68 -47.72 -25.88
N GLU A 669 -0.20 -48.20 -26.73
CA GLU A 669 0.06 -48.40 -28.17
C GLU A 669 -0.89 -47.56 -29.03
N GLN A 670 -0.72 -46.23 -29.08
CA GLN A 670 -1.21 -45.40 -30.19
C GLN A 670 -0.62 -43.98 -30.15
N GLN A 671 0.71 -43.88 -30.23
CA GLN A 671 1.39 -42.64 -30.60
C GLN A 671 2.61 -42.89 -31.50
N GLU A 672 2.49 -43.85 -32.42
CA GLU A 672 3.36 -43.96 -33.59
C GLU A 672 2.48 -44.17 -34.82
N GLN A 673 2.13 -43.07 -35.49
CA GLN A 673 1.91 -42.96 -36.95
C GLN A 673 1.21 -41.63 -37.22
N GLY A 674 1.95 -40.63 -37.70
CA GLY A 674 1.31 -39.38 -38.05
C GLY A 674 2.16 -38.20 -38.49
N VAL A 675 3.44 -38.34 -38.88
CA VAL A 675 4.10 -37.29 -39.69
C VAL A 675 5.11 -37.92 -40.65
N LEU A 676 4.69 -38.11 -41.91
CA LEU A 676 5.57 -38.37 -43.04
C LEU A 676 5.17 -37.43 -44.18
N ARG A 677 6.21 -36.87 -44.84
CA ARG A 677 6.28 -35.95 -46.01
C ARG A 677 6.46 -34.47 -45.60
N GLN A 678 7.50 -33.75 -46.04
CA GLN A 678 8.32 -33.87 -47.25
C GLN A 678 9.71 -33.18 -47.09
N GLN A 679 10.77 -33.87 -47.58
CA GLN A 679 11.94 -33.41 -48.38
C GLN A 679 12.74 -32.15 -47.95
N CYS A 680 14.08 -32.06 -47.98
CA CYS A 680 15.10 -32.73 -48.80
C CYS A 680 16.56 -32.44 -48.32
N HIS A 681 17.45 -33.40 -48.59
CA HIS A 681 18.89 -33.29 -48.98
C HIS A 681 20.09 -33.47 -48.00
N VAL A 682 20.65 -34.69 -48.07
CA VAL A 682 22.07 -35.09 -48.39
C VAL A 682 23.18 -35.10 -47.30
N ARG A 683 23.40 -36.33 -46.77
CA ARG A 683 24.65 -37.17 -46.67
C ARG A 683 25.81 -36.87 -45.67
N PRO A 684 26.60 -37.93 -45.30
CA PRO A 684 26.89 -38.29 -43.90
C PRO A 684 28.39 -38.39 -43.53
N HIS A 685 28.71 -38.57 -42.25
CA HIS A 685 29.66 -39.58 -41.71
C HIS A 685 29.85 -39.44 -40.19
N GLY A 686 30.01 -40.56 -39.47
CA GLY A 686 30.83 -40.61 -38.25
C GLY A 686 30.16 -40.99 -36.91
N SER A 687 29.73 -42.24 -36.80
CA SER A 687 29.83 -43.15 -35.63
C SER A 687 30.01 -42.62 -34.18
N THR A 688 29.06 -43.10 -33.35
CA THR A 688 29.18 -43.70 -32.00
C THR A 688 29.34 -42.81 -30.77
N GLY A 689 28.28 -42.80 -29.94
CA GLY A 689 28.34 -42.53 -28.49
C GLY A 689 27.22 -41.62 -27.97
N GLN A 690 26.05 -42.18 -27.66
CA GLN A 690 24.96 -41.53 -26.90
C GLN A 690 24.72 -42.33 -25.59
N PRO A 691 24.02 -41.79 -24.55
CA PRO A 691 22.94 -40.81 -24.69
C PRO A 691 22.96 -39.58 -23.78
N TRP A 692 22.14 -38.63 -24.22
CA TRP A 692 21.76 -37.39 -23.58
C TRP A 692 20.62 -37.57 -22.55
N ILE A 693 20.58 -36.61 -21.65
CA ILE A 693 19.47 -36.01 -20.87
C ILE A 693 18.04 -36.35 -21.35
N THR A 694 17.13 -36.55 -20.39
CA THR A 694 15.71 -36.13 -20.51
C THR A 694 15.20 -35.45 -19.23
N GLN A 695 14.55 -34.32 -19.44
CA GLN A 695 13.64 -33.60 -18.54
C GLN A 695 12.18 -33.96 -18.92
N LEU A 696 11.33 -34.12 -17.88
CA LEU A 696 9.90 -33.72 -17.75
C LEU A 696 8.83 -34.46 -18.59
N PRO A 697 7.49 -34.35 -18.32
CA PRO A 697 6.73 -33.78 -17.18
C PRO A 697 5.48 -34.59 -16.71
N ALA A 698 4.90 -34.21 -15.57
CA ALA A 698 3.49 -34.47 -15.21
C ALA A 698 2.91 -33.28 -14.43
N ALA A 699 2.36 -32.27 -15.11
CA ALA A 699 1.72 -31.11 -14.48
C ALA A 699 0.80 -30.36 -15.46
N HIS A 700 -0.29 -30.99 -15.95
CA HIS A 700 -1.26 -30.31 -16.83
C HIS A 700 -2.75 -30.63 -16.54
N ALA A 701 -3.07 -31.17 -15.37
CA ALA A 701 -4.48 -31.47 -15.01
C ALA A 701 -5.12 -30.47 -14.01
N ILE A 702 -4.36 -29.53 -13.45
CA ILE A 702 -4.87 -28.57 -12.44
C ILE A 702 -5.28 -27.22 -13.09
N GLU A 703 -4.88 -26.96 -14.34
CA GLU A 703 -5.03 -25.64 -14.97
C GLU A 703 -6.44 -25.34 -15.50
N ALA A 704 -7.28 -26.36 -15.76
CA ALA A 704 -8.58 -26.17 -16.40
C ALA A 704 -9.69 -25.61 -15.48
N LYS A 705 -9.62 -25.82 -14.16
CA LYS A 705 -10.61 -25.27 -13.20
C LYS A 705 -10.34 -23.82 -12.77
N SER A 706 -9.12 -23.31 -12.98
CA SER A 706 -8.75 -21.93 -12.66
C SER A 706 -9.27 -20.90 -13.68
N ARG A 707 -9.40 -21.30 -14.96
CA ARG A 707 -9.87 -20.44 -16.06
C ARG A 707 -11.34 -20.06 -15.99
N GLN A 708 -12.20 -20.88 -15.36
CA GLN A 708 -13.63 -20.58 -15.24
C GLN A 708 -13.95 -19.51 -14.18
N VAL A 709 -13.09 -19.34 -13.17
CA VAL A 709 -13.26 -18.30 -12.14
C VAL A 709 -12.71 -16.94 -12.62
N GLN A 710 -11.72 -16.94 -13.52
CA GLN A 710 -11.11 -15.71 -14.07
C GLN A 710 -12.03 -14.91 -15.00
N LEU A 711 -12.99 -15.53 -15.70
CA LEU A 711 -13.90 -14.83 -16.62
C LEU A 711 -15.04 -14.07 -15.92
N ALA A 712 -15.34 -14.39 -14.66
CA ALA A 712 -16.42 -13.73 -13.90
C ALA A 712 -15.98 -12.43 -13.20
N PHE A 713 -14.69 -12.26 -12.92
CA PHE A 713 -14.19 -11.07 -12.20
C PHE A 713 -13.95 -9.85 -13.09
N PHE A 714 -13.86 -10.01 -14.42
CA PHE A 714 -13.51 -8.93 -15.36
C PHE A 714 -14.67 -8.43 -16.24
N SER A 715 -15.93 -8.78 -15.92
CA SER A 715 -17.10 -8.32 -16.67
C SER A 715 -18.24 -7.81 -15.77
N LEU A 716 -18.02 -6.67 -15.11
CA LEU A 716 -19.12 -5.89 -14.51
C LEU A 716 -19.00 -4.42 -14.97
N PRO A 717 -20.01 -3.86 -15.68
CA PRO A 717 -20.06 -2.44 -15.99
C PRO A 717 -20.51 -1.66 -14.75
N PHE A 718 -19.69 -0.71 -14.28
CA PHE A 718 -20.11 0.29 -13.31
C PHE A 718 -21.10 1.25 -14.00
N HIS A 719 -22.39 1.11 -13.68
CA HIS A 719 -23.41 2.11 -13.96
C HIS A 719 -24.23 2.44 -12.70
N SER A 720 -24.40 3.75 -12.52
CA SER A 720 -25.34 4.47 -11.66
C SER A 720 -25.26 4.32 -10.15
N TRP A 721 -24.73 5.34 -9.46
CA TRP A 721 -25.29 5.86 -8.21
C TRP A 721 -25.16 7.40 -8.20
N HIS A 722 -26.13 8.08 -8.84
CA HIS A 722 -26.49 9.47 -8.57
C HIS A 722 -28.00 9.60 -8.73
N ARG A 723 -28.74 9.48 -7.62
CA ARG A 723 -30.03 10.13 -7.30
C ARG A 723 -30.57 9.57 -5.97
N ASN A 724 -30.38 10.33 -4.90
CA ASN A 724 -31.44 11.04 -4.17
C ASN A 724 -30.80 12.04 -3.22
#